data_AF-A0A1X0ASH6-F1
#
_entry.id   AF-A0A1X0ASH6-F1
#
_cell.length_a   1.000
_cell.length_b   1.000
_cell.length_c   1.000
_cell.angle_alpha   90.00
_cell.angle_beta   90.00
_cell.angle_gamma   90.00
#
_symmetry.space_group_name_H-M   'P 1'
#
loop_
_entity.id
_entity.type
_entity.pdbx_description
1 polymer ?
#
loop_
_entity_poly.entity_id
_entity_poly.type
_entity_poly.pdbx_seq_one_letter_code
_entity_poly.pdbx_strand_id
1 'polypeptide(L)'
;MTAIDDKFAALKAAGLDLGAPKGPETLCPDQTGRFRHYDQGSIYWHPSTGAHEVHGAIHAKWASLGWEESWLGYPRTDEGQAGTDGRISHFQHGDIKWTSTAGAVDQSSVTWEAYWNRDATFHKNKIAALSKDHRMVSLAVQRLSNKAVYAAVWLKSNDTDQQQIHDVDEAGLAKFLDSEASHGRSIELISASGDGTDRVWAATTRPGEPPLMWFPRMTAGASTDPGSLLAMNKIAQRNQAVLTSLTLFENNGASWAAGVYRRDADTIPWSVYETHPLAPEDDMARLPIQLAHGGRVELTAVSDDQWASLYRDDDIGPGASFSGLTQAEMDAKVESHRKLGYLPRHIDMGGTDDHRFSVIFKKRIDPLPRRLVITGTPVPELSVLDEAMAAYLKRTGIRAANLAVAQDHRLIYARAFTWSAQGYPIAQPQTSFRIGSESKVLTAILIRQLMEDPKTKPQFGDTSKIDHLLALDPPPGMTKTTGFEDITVLELIKHETAVARNFASFDPEVVAAFGKSLPARSKLDFAAFMMCQPFDLPKGDYRNTNYLFLGALVQKLTGGMWFDALKTRVLAPLGLKLPTPSGSTLARRRPQEVLSHDWNMDLPASLMSADQPLVRSGYGNVNLEEVGDAIGGMAFPSCDLVKVLASFSKTSKHRLLKNYGPADIMFTGNATDGRVEYTHNGGLSNTDALMAIRDDGISWAVTFNAGAPQREMQPDYDELIDAVMDTLPTHDLFPSVGLTPLA
;
A
#
# COMPACT_ATOMS: atom_id res chain seq x y z
N MET A 1 20.72 37.97 -12.88
CA MET A 1 19.53 37.45 -13.58
C MET A 1 19.59 35.94 -13.49
N THR A 2 18.45 35.30 -13.24
CA THR A 2 18.36 33.84 -13.27
C THR A 2 18.23 33.36 -14.72
N ALA A 3 18.43 32.05 -14.95
CA ALA A 3 18.19 31.47 -16.28
C ALA A 3 16.74 31.70 -16.76
N ILE A 4 15.79 31.82 -15.83
CA ILE A 4 14.39 32.14 -16.15
C ILE A 4 14.23 33.61 -16.57
N ASP A 5 14.90 34.55 -15.90
CA ASP A 5 14.89 35.96 -16.29
C ASP A 5 15.51 36.16 -17.69
N ASP A 6 16.67 35.54 -17.92
CA ASP A 6 17.37 35.60 -19.20
C ASP A 6 16.51 35.01 -20.32
N LYS A 7 15.85 33.88 -20.06
CA LYS A 7 14.93 33.25 -20.99
C LYS A 7 13.73 34.14 -21.31
N PHE A 8 13.10 34.72 -20.29
CA PHE A 8 11.95 35.61 -20.48
C PHE A 8 12.31 36.83 -21.34
N ALA A 9 13.46 37.45 -21.08
CA ALA A 9 13.95 38.56 -21.89
C ALA A 9 14.21 38.14 -23.35
N ALA A 10 14.80 36.96 -23.56
CA ALA A 10 15.06 36.44 -24.90
C ALA A 10 13.76 36.14 -25.69
N LEU A 11 12.76 35.53 -25.05
CA LEU A 11 11.47 35.24 -25.67
C LEU A 11 10.74 36.53 -26.08
N LYS A 12 10.76 37.54 -25.21
CA LYS A 12 10.17 38.85 -25.50
C LYS A 12 10.84 39.54 -26.68
N ALA A 13 12.18 39.48 -26.76
CA ALA A 13 12.93 39.99 -27.90
C ALA A 13 12.63 39.24 -29.21
N ALA A 14 12.29 37.94 -29.12
CA ALA A 14 11.87 37.12 -30.24
C ALA A 14 10.38 37.27 -30.61
N GLY A 15 9.62 38.11 -29.90
CA GLY A 15 8.22 38.41 -30.19
C GLY A 15 7.19 37.51 -29.49
N LEU A 16 7.62 36.62 -28.58
CA LEU A 16 6.71 35.86 -27.73
C LEU A 16 6.57 36.56 -26.36
N ASP A 17 5.42 37.21 -26.13
CA ASP A 17 5.14 37.88 -24.85
C ASP A 17 4.25 36.98 -23.96
N LEU A 18 4.84 36.43 -22.89
CA LEU A 18 4.11 35.62 -21.90
C LEU A 18 3.29 36.48 -20.92
N GLY A 19 3.38 37.81 -21.00
CA GLY A 19 2.70 38.76 -20.09
C GLY A 19 3.43 38.97 -18.76
N ALA A 20 2.72 39.48 -17.76
CA ALA A 20 3.32 39.82 -16.47
C ALA A 20 3.65 38.55 -15.66
N PRO A 21 4.73 38.56 -14.84
CA PRO A 21 5.00 37.49 -13.90
C PRO A 21 3.93 37.46 -12.80
N LYS A 22 3.41 36.26 -12.50
CA LYS A 22 2.39 36.05 -11.46
C LYS A 22 2.97 35.93 -10.04
N GLY A 23 4.29 35.96 -9.90
CA GLY A 23 4.99 35.85 -8.62
C GLY A 23 6.52 35.75 -8.79
N PRO A 24 7.25 35.61 -7.69
CA PRO A 24 8.69 35.37 -7.74
C PRO A 24 9.00 33.99 -8.36
N GLU A 25 10.25 33.82 -8.79
CA GLU A 25 10.77 32.49 -9.10
C GLU A 25 10.73 31.59 -7.85
N THR A 26 10.20 30.38 -8.02
CA THR A 26 9.94 29.44 -6.94
C THR A 26 10.63 28.10 -7.24
N LEU A 27 11.12 27.42 -6.20
CA LEU A 27 11.62 26.04 -6.33
C LEU A 27 10.47 25.11 -6.70
N CYS A 28 10.71 24.18 -7.63
CA CYS A 28 9.77 23.11 -7.90
C CYS A 28 9.65 22.19 -6.68
N PRO A 29 8.55 21.46 -6.51
CA PRO A 29 8.33 20.68 -5.29
C PRO A 29 9.30 19.50 -5.14
N ASP A 30 9.98 19.08 -6.20
CA ASP A 30 11.07 18.10 -6.20
C ASP A 30 12.41 18.63 -5.65
N GLN A 31 12.46 19.92 -5.28
CA GLN A 31 13.64 20.63 -4.78
C GLN A 31 14.81 20.72 -5.77
N THR A 32 14.60 20.41 -7.05
CA THR A 32 15.64 20.40 -8.08
C THR A 32 15.40 21.49 -9.12
N GLY A 33 14.20 21.55 -9.69
CA GLY A 33 13.83 22.56 -10.68
C GLY A 33 13.45 23.92 -10.09
N ARG A 34 13.32 24.93 -10.94
CA ARG A 34 12.74 26.24 -10.60
C ARG A 34 11.74 26.65 -11.66
N PHE A 35 10.75 27.46 -11.28
CA PHE A 35 9.75 27.93 -12.23
C PHE A 35 9.27 29.34 -11.91
N ARG A 36 8.67 29.98 -12.92
CA ARG A 36 7.85 31.18 -12.76
C ARG A 36 6.66 31.09 -13.70
N HIS A 37 5.46 31.31 -13.16
CA HIS A 37 4.25 31.48 -13.95
C HIS A 37 4.12 32.92 -14.45
N TYR A 38 3.62 33.06 -15.67
CA TYR A 38 3.29 34.31 -16.32
C TYR A 38 1.80 34.30 -16.70
N ASP A 39 1.29 35.42 -17.24
CA ASP A 39 -0.12 35.50 -17.64
C ASP A 39 -0.50 34.44 -18.67
N GLN A 40 0.36 34.19 -19.65
CA GLN A 40 0.08 33.35 -20.83
C GLN A 40 0.94 32.08 -20.91
N GLY A 41 1.73 31.76 -19.89
CA GLY A 41 2.56 30.56 -19.89
C GLY A 41 3.39 30.41 -18.63
N SER A 42 4.34 29.48 -18.66
CA SER A 42 5.31 29.26 -17.59
C SER A 42 6.70 29.11 -18.18
N ILE A 43 7.73 29.53 -17.44
CA ILE A 43 9.11 29.15 -17.74
C ILE A 43 9.61 28.26 -16.60
N TYR A 44 10.14 27.11 -16.97
CA TYR A 44 10.72 26.12 -16.06
C TYR A 44 12.20 25.93 -16.37
N TRP A 45 13.01 25.80 -15.33
CA TRP A 45 14.42 25.48 -15.40
C TRP A 45 14.72 24.21 -14.62
N HIS A 46 15.50 23.29 -15.20
CA HIS A 46 16.03 22.11 -14.54
C HIS A 46 17.50 21.88 -14.95
N PRO A 47 18.38 21.40 -14.06
CA PRO A 47 19.81 21.23 -14.37
C PRO A 47 20.09 20.35 -15.61
N SER A 48 19.27 19.33 -15.86
CA SER A 48 19.44 18.45 -17.04
C SER A 48 18.82 18.95 -18.34
N THR A 49 17.97 19.99 -18.30
CA THR A 49 17.23 20.46 -19.48
C THR A 49 17.43 21.93 -19.81
N GLY A 50 17.77 22.78 -18.85
CA GLY A 50 17.86 24.25 -19.03
C GLY A 50 16.50 24.94 -18.86
N ALA A 51 16.44 26.23 -19.22
CA ALA A 51 15.22 27.04 -19.10
C ALA A 51 14.39 27.00 -20.40
N HIS A 52 13.15 26.54 -20.28
CA HIS A 52 12.20 26.40 -21.39
C HIS A 52 10.83 26.94 -21.02
N GLU A 53 10.16 27.52 -22.01
CA GLU A 53 8.80 28.00 -21.86
C GLU A 53 7.78 26.94 -22.28
N VAL A 54 6.60 27.00 -21.65
CA VAL A 54 5.41 26.25 -22.09
C VAL A 54 4.24 27.24 -22.05
N HIS A 55 3.50 27.38 -23.15
CA HIS A 55 2.36 28.30 -23.25
C HIS A 55 1.12 27.68 -23.93
N GLY A 56 0.03 28.44 -23.96
CA GLY A 56 -1.18 28.10 -24.72
C GLY A 56 -1.83 26.76 -24.34
N ALA A 57 -2.29 26.02 -25.36
CA ALA A 57 -3.02 24.77 -25.17
C ALA A 57 -2.13 23.64 -24.62
N ILE A 58 -0.83 23.64 -24.97
CA ILE A 58 0.13 22.68 -24.44
C ILE A 58 0.35 22.91 -22.95
N HIS A 59 0.50 24.18 -22.54
CA HIS A 59 0.58 24.56 -21.13
C HIS A 59 -0.65 24.13 -20.35
N ALA A 60 -1.86 24.41 -20.86
CA ALA A 60 -3.10 23.99 -20.20
C ALA A 60 -3.20 22.47 -20.04
N LYS A 61 -2.78 21.70 -21.06
CA LYS A 61 -2.75 20.24 -20.99
C LYS A 61 -1.73 19.75 -19.98
N TRP A 62 -0.49 20.26 -20.01
CA TRP A 62 0.55 19.89 -19.05
C TRP A 62 0.16 20.23 -17.61
N ALA A 63 -0.45 21.41 -17.40
CA ALA A 63 -1.02 21.83 -16.13
C ALA A 63 -2.06 20.83 -15.60
N SER A 64 -2.98 20.39 -16.46
CA SER A 64 -4.02 19.43 -16.10
C SER A 64 -3.47 18.05 -15.72
N LEU A 65 -2.26 17.72 -16.17
CA LEU A 65 -1.56 16.48 -15.84
C LEU A 65 -0.76 16.57 -14.53
N GLY A 66 -0.65 17.75 -13.92
CA GLY A 66 0.17 17.98 -12.73
C GLY A 66 1.55 18.57 -13.02
N TRP A 67 1.74 19.25 -14.16
CA TRP A 67 2.99 19.97 -14.48
C TRP A 67 4.21 19.05 -14.50
N GLU A 68 5.35 19.51 -13.95
CA GLU A 68 6.59 18.75 -13.81
C GLU A 68 6.45 17.51 -12.93
N GLU A 69 5.39 17.45 -12.12
CA GLU A 69 5.05 16.27 -11.31
C GLU A 69 4.38 15.17 -12.12
N SER A 70 3.91 15.49 -13.34
CA SER A 70 3.24 14.53 -14.21
C SER A 70 4.21 13.49 -14.76
N TRP A 71 3.66 12.45 -15.39
CA TRP A 71 4.46 11.41 -16.04
C TRP A 71 5.42 11.95 -17.13
N LEU A 72 5.16 13.16 -17.67
CA LEU A 72 5.99 13.82 -18.68
C LEU A 72 7.29 14.42 -18.11
N GLY A 73 7.30 14.87 -16.86
CA GLY A 73 8.41 15.59 -16.23
C GLY A 73 8.60 17.02 -16.74
N TYR A 74 9.84 17.52 -16.66
CA TYR A 74 10.22 18.89 -17.07
C TYR A 74 10.28 19.09 -18.59
N PRO A 75 10.01 20.31 -19.10
CA PRO A 75 10.23 20.64 -20.50
C PRO A 75 11.71 20.59 -20.88
N ARG A 76 11.97 20.13 -22.09
CA ARG A 76 13.28 20.03 -22.76
C ARG A 76 13.44 21.01 -23.92
N THR A 77 12.34 21.56 -24.40
CA THR A 77 12.31 22.56 -25.47
C THR A 77 11.23 23.59 -25.18
N ASP A 78 11.36 24.76 -25.79
CA ASP A 78 10.23 25.68 -26.02
C ASP A 78 9.23 25.07 -27.01
N GLU A 79 8.08 25.72 -27.20
CA GLU A 79 7.07 25.28 -28.15
C GLU A 79 7.52 25.48 -29.61
N GLY A 80 7.72 24.36 -30.31
CA GLY A 80 8.14 24.30 -31.71
C GLY A 80 7.01 23.95 -32.68
N GLN A 81 7.31 24.02 -33.98
CA GLN A 81 6.39 23.60 -35.06
C GLN A 81 6.39 22.07 -35.20
N ALA A 82 5.21 21.46 -35.36
CA ALA A 82 5.01 20.03 -35.55
C ALA A 82 4.29 19.73 -36.87
N GLY A 83 5.04 19.61 -37.96
CA GLY A 83 4.48 19.44 -39.30
C GLY A 83 3.83 20.72 -39.84
N THR A 84 2.83 20.58 -40.72
CA THR A 84 2.21 21.73 -41.41
C THR A 84 1.16 22.48 -40.59
N ASP A 85 0.51 21.84 -39.62
CA ASP A 85 -0.58 22.43 -38.81
C ASP A 85 -0.56 21.93 -37.35
N GLY A 86 0.60 22.03 -36.70
CA GLY A 86 0.73 21.59 -35.32
C GLY A 86 1.86 22.26 -34.57
N ARG A 87 1.78 22.17 -33.23
CA ARG A 87 2.78 22.65 -32.28
C ARG A 87 3.22 21.51 -31.38
N ILE A 88 4.44 21.54 -30.87
CA ILE A 88 4.97 20.49 -29.98
C ILE A 88 5.90 21.09 -28.93
N SER A 89 5.79 20.59 -27.71
CA SER A 89 6.82 20.77 -26.68
C SER A 89 7.31 19.40 -26.25
N HIS A 90 8.64 19.25 -26.15
CA HIS A 90 9.26 18.03 -25.69
C HIS A 90 9.49 18.09 -24.17
N PHE A 91 9.20 17.00 -23.47
CA PHE A 91 9.42 16.84 -22.03
C PHE A 91 10.41 15.69 -21.78
N GLN A 92 10.74 15.43 -20.51
CA GLN A 92 11.72 14.39 -20.14
C GLN A 92 11.31 12.98 -20.56
N HIS A 93 10.02 12.64 -20.49
CA HIS A 93 9.52 11.28 -20.71
C HIS A 93 8.49 11.16 -21.84
N GLY A 94 8.20 12.27 -22.50
CA GLY A 94 7.21 12.35 -23.55
C GLY A 94 7.10 13.75 -24.12
N ASP A 95 6.12 13.96 -24.98
CA ASP A 95 5.88 15.21 -25.68
C ASP A 95 4.41 15.59 -25.51
N ILE A 96 4.07 16.86 -25.71
CA ILE A 96 2.67 17.23 -25.97
C ILE A 96 2.63 17.83 -27.36
N LYS A 97 1.79 17.24 -28.21
CA LYS A 97 1.54 17.73 -29.57
C LYS A 97 0.14 18.33 -29.62
N TRP A 98 0.07 19.55 -30.12
CA TRP A 98 -1.19 20.22 -30.44
C TRP A 98 -1.43 20.23 -31.95
N THR A 99 -2.66 19.97 -32.37
CA THR A 99 -3.14 20.17 -33.75
C THR A 99 -4.54 20.78 -33.74
N SER A 100 -4.95 21.40 -34.85
CA SER A 100 -6.29 21.95 -35.02
C SER A 100 -7.41 20.91 -34.83
N THR A 101 -7.18 19.66 -35.23
CA THR A 101 -8.17 18.57 -35.15
C THR A 101 -8.19 17.88 -33.79
N ALA A 102 -7.04 17.65 -33.16
CA ALA A 102 -6.93 16.80 -31.97
C ALA A 102 -6.82 17.60 -30.66
N GLY A 103 -6.57 18.91 -30.73
CA GLY A 103 -6.15 19.68 -29.56
C GLY A 103 -4.80 19.20 -29.04
N ALA A 104 -4.49 19.50 -27.77
CA ALA A 104 -3.24 19.11 -27.13
C ALA A 104 -3.32 17.66 -26.60
N VAL A 105 -2.50 16.78 -27.15
CA VAL A 105 -2.41 15.35 -26.78
C VAL A 105 -1.00 15.02 -26.33
N ASP A 106 -0.88 14.38 -25.17
CA ASP A 106 0.38 13.92 -24.61
C ASP A 106 0.84 12.59 -25.25
N GLN A 107 2.14 12.45 -25.52
CA GLN A 107 2.75 11.37 -26.30
C GLN A 107 3.98 10.78 -25.62
N SER A 108 4.15 9.46 -25.55
CA SER A 108 5.38 8.87 -25.03
C SER A 108 6.53 9.07 -26.03
N SER A 109 7.72 9.41 -25.53
CA SER A 109 8.94 9.55 -26.35
C SER A 109 9.65 8.22 -26.59
N VAL A 110 9.17 7.14 -25.96
CA VAL A 110 9.75 5.81 -26.12
C VAL A 110 9.46 5.31 -27.53
N THR A 111 10.51 5.03 -28.29
CA THR A 111 10.38 4.33 -29.58
C THR A 111 10.23 2.83 -29.32
N TRP A 112 9.24 2.21 -29.96
CA TRP A 112 8.94 0.80 -29.75
C TRP A 112 8.45 0.10 -31.02
N GLU A 113 8.71 -1.20 -31.07
CA GLU A 113 8.20 -2.15 -32.05
C GLU A 113 7.47 -3.27 -31.31
N ALA A 114 6.30 -3.68 -31.79
CA ALA A 114 5.58 -4.80 -31.21
C ALA A 114 4.90 -5.62 -32.30
N TYR A 115 4.74 -6.91 -32.03
CA TYR A 115 4.02 -7.83 -32.89
C TYR A 115 3.39 -8.95 -32.06
N TRP A 116 2.35 -9.56 -32.62
CA TRP A 116 1.61 -10.67 -32.02
C TRP A 116 1.11 -11.58 -33.14
N ASN A 117 0.87 -12.85 -32.82
CA ASN A 117 0.43 -13.86 -33.78
C ASN A 117 1.35 -13.99 -35.00
N ARG A 118 2.65 -14.16 -34.76
CA ARG A 118 3.66 -14.32 -35.83
C ARG A 118 4.42 -15.62 -35.68
N ASP A 119 4.69 -16.29 -36.79
CA ASP A 119 5.43 -17.55 -36.77
C ASP A 119 6.91 -17.38 -36.32
N ALA A 120 7.55 -18.52 -36.06
CA ALA A 120 8.96 -18.58 -35.64
C ALA A 120 9.93 -17.91 -36.64
N THR A 121 9.63 -17.95 -37.94
CA THR A 121 10.49 -17.35 -38.98
C THR A 121 10.45 -15.82 -38.88
N PHE A 122 9.25 -15.26 -38.78
CA PHE A 122 9.07 -13.82 -38.57
C PHE A 122 9.74 -13.38 -37.26
N HIS A 123 9.52 -14.12 -36.17
CA HIS A 123 10.10 -13.81 -34.87
C HIS A 123 11.65 -13.76 -34.93
N LYS A 124 12.28 -14.79 -35.53
CA LYS A 124 13.73 -14.85 -35.71
C LYS A 124 14.26 -13.68 -36.56
N ASN A 125 13.56 -13.32 -37.64
CA ASN A 125 13.95 -12.19 -38.48
C ASN A 125 13.85 -10.85 -37.71
N LYS A 126 12.84 -10.68 -36.86
CA LYS A 126 12.72 -9.50 -35.99
C LYS A 126 13.81 -9.44 -34.93
N ILE A 127 14.20 -10.55 -34.31
CA ILE A 127 15.36 -10.60 -33.41
C ILE A 127 16.62 -10.09 -34.14
N ALA A 128 16.94 -10.64 -35.31
CA ALA A 128 18.13 -10.24 -36.06
C ALA A 128 18.12 -8.75 -36.47
N ALA A 129 16.94 -8.19 -36.71
CA ALA A 129 16.77 -6.78 -37.07
C ALA A 129 16.86 -5.83 -35.87
N LEU A 130 16.27 -6.19 -34.72
CA LEU A 130 16.03 -5.28 -33.60
C LEU A 130 17.07 -5.38 -32.48
N SER A 131 17.73 -6.53 -32.28
CA SER A 131 18.69 -6.72 -31.16
C SER A 131 19.91 -5.78 -31.21
N LYS A 132 20.10 -5.01 -32.28
CA LYS A 132 21.20 -4.04 -32.42
C LYS A 132 20.98 -2.75 -31.63
N ASP A 133 19.74 -2.27 -31.55
CA ASP A 133 19.37 -0.97 -30.95
C ASP A 133 18.09 -1.02 -30.11
N HIS A 134 17.47 -2.20 -29.96
CA HIS A 134 16.29 -2.42 -29.12
C HIS A 134 16.52 -3.55 -28.12
N ARG A 135 15.80 -3.45 -27.00
CA ARG A 135 15.68 -4.47 -25.95
C ARG A 135 14.30 -5.11 -26.00
N MET A 136 14.23 -6.43 -25.95
CA MET A 136 12.96 -7.13 -25.78
C MET A 136 12.51 -6.99 -24.32
N VAL A 137 11.26 -6.58 -24.09
CA VAL A 137 10.74 -6.32 -22.73
C VAL A 137 9.48 -7.12 -22.40
N SER A 138 8.95 -7.84 -23.38
CA SER A 138 7.84 -8.77 -23.26
C SER A 138 7.97 -9.81 -24.36
N LEU A 139 7.72 -11.07 -24.02
CA LEU A 139 7.85 -12.24 -24.88
C LEU A 139 6.75 -13.23 -24.49
N ALA A 140 5.97 -13.64 -25.48
CA ALA A 140 5.01 -14.74 -25.35
C ALA A 140 5.19 -15.72 -26.50
N VAL A 141 5.07 -17.01 -26.22
CA VAL A 141 4.99 -18.10 -27.20
C VAL A 141 3.71 -18.87 -26.97
N GLN A 142 3.01 -19.21 -28.05
CA GLN A 142 1.79 -20.02 -28.02
C GLN A 142 1.97 -21.21 -28.95
N ARG A 143 1.60 -22.39 -28.49
CA ARG A 143 1.59 -23.61 -29.31
C ARG A 143 0.22 -23.81 -29.94
N LEU A 144 0.15 -23.71 -31.28
CA LEU A 144 -1.06 -23.93 -32.08
C LEU A 144 -0.83 -25.08 -33.05
N SER A 145 -1.49 -26.23 -32.84
CA SER A 145 -1.46 -27.36 -33.77
C SER A 145 -0.03 -27.72 -34.26
N ASN A 146 0.90 -27.96 -33.32
CA ASN A 146 2.33 -28.23 -33.57
C ASN A 146 3.15 -27.07 -34.17
N LYS A 147 2.64 -25.84 -34.19
CA LYS A 147 3.37 -24.64 -34.63
C LYS A 147 3.51 -23.64 -33.49
N ALA A 148 4.70 -23.08 -33.32
CA ALA A 148 4.93 -21.98 -32.39
C ALA A 148 4.62 -20.64 -33.06
N VAL A 149 3.77 -19.83 -32.43
CA VAL A 149 3.57 -18.42 -32.77
C VAL A 149 4.04 -17.55 -31.61
N TYR A 150 4.37 -16.29 -31.90
CA TYR A 150 5.03 -15.36 -30.98
C TYR A 150 4.33 -14.01 -30.91
N ALA A 151 4.37 -13.43 -29.72
CA ALA A 151 4.18 -12.01 -29.46
C ALA A 151 5.40 -11.45 -28.73
N ALA A 152 5.78 -10.21 -29.05
CA ALA A 152 6.88 -9.55 -28.37
C ALA A 152 6.75 -8.03 -28.45
N VAL A 153 7.31 -7.36 -27.43
CA VAL A 153 7.51 -5.92 -27.39
C VAL A 153 9.00 -5.63 -27.31
N TRP A 154 9.45 -4.70 -28.14
CA TRP A 154 10.82 -4.22 -28.23
C TRP A 154 10.86 -2.71 -28.01
N LEU A 155 11.67 -2.26 -27.06
CA LEU A 155 11.88 -0.84 -26.78
C LEU A 155 13.26 -0.43 -27.26
N LYS A 156 13.35 0.72 -27.94
CA LYS A 156 14.66 1.28 -28.29
C LYS A 156 15.41 1.59 -27.00
N SER A 157 16.64 1.09 -26.89
CA SER A 157 17.39 1.06 -25.64
C SER A 157 18.88 1.22 -25.91
N ASN A 158 19.59 1.87 -25.00
CA ASN A 158 21.07 1.85 -25.00
C ASN A 158 21.62 0.55 -24.39
N ASP A 159 20.75 -0.20 -23.72
CA ASP A 159 21.04 -1.46 -23.08
C ASP A 159 20.41 -2.57 -23.92
N THR A 160 21.18 -3.07 -24.90
CA THR A 160 20.75 -4.04 -25.91
C THR A 160 21.41 -5.40 -25.76
N ASP A 161 22.25 -5.58 -24.73
CA ASP A 161 22.93 -6.84 -24.50
C ASP A 161 21.95 -7.88 -23.95
N GLN A 162 21.50 -8.76 -24.84
CA GLN A 162 20.57 -9.86 -24.57
C GLN A 162 20.85 -11.04 -25.50
N GLN A 163 20.72 -12.27 -24.99
CA GLN A 163 20.61 -13.46 -25.84
C GLN A 163 19.17 -13.98 -25.78
N GLN A 164 18.78 -14.74 -26.79
CA GLN A 164 17.44 -15.27 -26.93
C GLN A 164 17.50 -16.74 -27.33
N ILE A 165 16.55 -17.51 -26.82
CA ILE A 165 16.24 -18.85 -27.32
C ILE A 165 14.73 -18.96 -27.55
N HIS A 166 14.34 -19.70 -28.58
CA HIS A 166 12.94 -19.85 -28.98
C HIS A 166 12.74 -21.19 -29.67
N ASP A 167 11.52 -21.69 -29.65
CA ASP A 167 11.10 -22.95 -30.28
C ASP A 167 11.92 -24.17 -29.79
N VAL A 168 12.16 -24.24 -28.48
CA VAL A 168 12.89 -25.34 -27.84
C VAL A 168 12.03 -26.11 -26.84
N ASP A 169 12.42 -27.35 -26.58
CA ASP A 169 11.89 -28.12 -25.46
C ASP A 169 12.56 -27.71 -24.13
N GLU A 170 12.13 -28.31 -23.04
CA GLU A 170 12.64 -28.01 -21.70
C GLU A 170 14.15 -28.32 -21.57
N ALA A 171 14.63 -29.37 -22.24
CA ALA A 171 16.04 -29.75 -22.22
C ALA A 171 16.92 -28.74 -23.00
N GLY A 172 16.41 -28.21 -24.12
CA GLY A 172 17.04 -27.15 -24.89
C GLY A 172 17.11 -25.84 -24.10
N LEU A 173 16.01 -25.48 -23.41
CA LEU A 173 16.01 -24.32 -22.51
C LEU A 173 17.06 -24.46 -21.40
N ALA A 174 17.10 -25.61 -20.71
CA ALA A 174 18.07 -25.85 -19.64
C ALA A 174 19.51 -25.69 -20.12
N LYS A 175 19.87 -26.31 -21.26
CA LYS A 175 21.22 -26.18 -21.86
C LYS A 175 21.59 -24.75 -22.18
N PHE A 176 20.64 -23.96 -22.68
CA PHE A 176 20.85 -22.55 -22.98
C PHE A 176 21.10 -21.75 -21.70
N LEU A 177 20.26 -21.92 -20.68
CA LEU A 177 20.43 -21.21 -19.41
C LEU A 177 21.74 -21.55 -18.71
N ASP A 178 22.15 -22.83 -18.72
CA ASP A 178 23.44 -23.26 -18.17
C ASP A 178 24.62 -22.61 -18.92
N SER A 179 24.53 -22.56 -20.25
CA SER A 179 25.55 -21.90 -21.08
C SER A 179 25.61 -20.40 -20.79
N GLU A 180 24.48 -19.72 -20.72
CA GLU A 180 24.41 -18.27 -20.45
C GLU A 180 24.89 -17.92 -19.05
N ALA A 181 24.55 -18.73 -18.05
CA ALA A 181 25.04 -18.59 -16.67
C ALA A 181 26.58 -18.67 -16.61
N SER A 182 27.20 -19.56 -17.40
CA SER A 182 28.67 -19.64 -17.49
C SER A 182 29.33 -18.39 -18.06
N HIS A 183 28.58 -17.53 -18.73
CA HIS A 183 29.00 -16.23 -19.25
C HIS A 183 28.57 -15.05 -18.35
N GLY A 184 28.10 -15.31 -17.13
CA GLY A 184 27.66 -14.26 -16.19
C GLY A 184 26.33 -13.63 -16.57
N ARG A 185 25.46 -14.37 -17.26
CA ARG A 185 24.17 -13.91 -17.75
C ARG A 185 23.04 -14.63 -17.03
N SER A 186 21.95 -13.90 -16.80
CA SER A 186 20.76 -14.36 -16.08
C SER A 186 19.55 -14.35 -16.99
N ILE A 187 18.65 -15.32 -16.81
CA ILE A 187 17.31 -15.28 -17.41
C ILE A 187 16.60 -13.97 -17.03
N GLU A 188 15.90 -13.37 -18.00
CA GLU A 188 15.16 -12.13 -17.85
C GLU A 188 13.67 -12.32 -18.15
N LEU A 189 13.36 -12.83 -19.34
CA LEU A 189 12.01 -13.15 -19.77
C LEU A 189 11.89 -14.65 -20.02
N ILE A 190 10.73 -15.20 -19.71
CA ILE A 190 10.36 -16.57 -20.05
C ILE A 190 8.93 -16.65 -20.54
N SER A 191 8.71 -17.52 -21.53
CA SER A 191 7.39 -17.93 -21.96
C SER A 191 7.37 -19.41 -22.35
N ALA A 192 6.24 -20.05 -22.10
CA ALA A 192 5.97 -21.43 -22.43
C ALA A 192 4.51 -21.63 -22.83
N SER A 193 4.25 -22.61 -23.68
CA SER A 193 2.89 -23.01 -24.06
C SER A 193 2.89 -24.45 -24.57
N GLY A 194 1.71 -25.06 -24.66
CA GLY A 194 1.50 -26.45 -25.05
C GLY A 194 1.61 -27.43 -23.89
N ASP A 195 1.28 -28.69 -24.17
CA ASP A 195 1.20 -29.77 -23.19
C ASP A 195 2.21 -30.90 -23.45
N GLY A 196 2.71 -31.51 -22.37
CA GLY A 196 3.55 -32.69 -22.40
C GLY A 196 4.76 -32.54 -23.32
N THR A 197 4.84 -33.38 -24.35
CA THR A 197 5.96 -33.39 -25.31
C THR A 197 5.84 -32.36 -26.44
N ASP A 198 4.67 -31.76 -26.63
CA ASP A 198 4.48 -30.66 -27.59
C ASP A 198 4.82 -29.30 -26.98
N ARG A 199 5.20 -29.24 -25.70
CA ARG A 199 5.54 -27.98 -25.02
C ARG A 199 6.67 -27.24 -25.75
N VAL A 200 6.49 -25.94 -25.90
CA VAL A 200 7.50 -25.01 -26.42
C VAL A 200 7.93 -24.02 -25.36
N TRP A 201 9.21 -23.70 -25.35
CA TRP A 201 9.80 -22.67 -24.51
C TRP A 201 10.48 -21.59 -25.34
N ALA A 202 10.43 -20.38 -24.81
CA ALA A 202 11.22 -19.25 -25.26
C ALA A 202 11.71 -18.44 -24.05
N ALA A 203 12.91 -17.90 -24.14
CA ALA A 203 13.50 -17.11 -23.06
C ALA A 203 14.49 -16.07 -23.59
N THR A 204 14.77 -15.08 -22.75
CA THR A 204 15.87 -14.14 -22.94
C THR A 204 16.79 -14.12 -21.73
N THR A 205 18.07 -13.82 -21.96
CA THR A 205 19.08 -13.68 -20.91
C THR A 205 19.86 -12.38 -21.10
N ARG A 206 20.34 -11.80 -19.99
CA ARG A 206 21.07 -10.54 -19.97
C ARG A 206 22.23 -10.60 -18.97
N PRO A 207 23.29 -9.79 -19.13
CA PRO A 207 24.31 -9.65 -18.10
C PRO A 207 23.67 -9.20 -16.78
N GLY A 208 24.05 -9.81 -15.68
CA GLY A 208 23.55 -9.42 -14.36
C GLY A 208 23.50 -10.56 -13.37
N GLU A 209 23.10 -10.22 -12.15
CA GLU A 209 22.93 -11.21 -11.09
C GLU A 209 21.86 -12.26 -11.48
N PRO A 210 22.10 -13.54 -11.13
CA PRO A 210 21.09 -14.57 -11.30
C PRO A 210 19.80 -14.18 -10.57
N PRO A 211 18.63 -14.66 -11.00
CA PRO A 211 17.40 -14.38 -10.28
C PRO A 211 17.53 -14.96 -8.86
N LEU A 212 16.92 -14.29 -7.87
CA LEU A 212 16.92 -14.80 -6.49
C LEU A 212 16.24 -16.16 -6.43
N MET A 213 15.20 -16.34 -7.24
CA MET A 213 14.52 -17.62 -7.41
C MET A 213 14.07 -17.81 -8.86
N TRP A 214 14.20 -19.03 -9.34
CA TRP A 214 13.70 -19.50 -10.62
C TRP A 214 12.92 -20.80 -10.33
N PHE A 215 11.60 -20.75 -10.52
CA PHE A 215 10.75 -21.92 -10.38
C PHE A 215 10.24 -22.32 -11.76
N PRO A 216 10.76 -23.41 -12.35
CA PRO A 216 10.31 -23.85 -13.67
C PRO A 216 8.90 -24.43 -13.64
N ARG A 217 8.39 -24.77 -12.44
CA ARG A 217 7.19 -25.59 -12.25
C ARG A 217 6.52 -25.21 -10.92
N MET A 218 5.40 -24.50 -11.03
CA MET A 218 4.49 -24.18 -9.94
C MET A 218 3.09 -24.65 -10.34
N THR A 219 2.32 -25.22 -9.42
CA THR A 219 0.93 -25.59 -9.72
C THR A 219 -0.01 -24.40 -9.47
N ALA A 220 -1.17 -24.38 -10.12
CA ALA A 220 -2.30 -23.63 -9.60
C ALA A 220 -2.70 -24.20 -8.23
N GLY A 221 -3.12 -23.37 -7.27
CA GLY A 221 -3.54 -23.87 -5.97
C GLY A 221 -3.44 -22.88 -4.82
N ALA A 222 -3.90 -23.30 -3.64
CA ALA A 222 -3.95 -22.43 -2.49
C ALA A 222 -2.54 -22.05 -2.02
N SER A 223 -2.41 -20.91 -1.36
CA SER A 223 -1.13 -20.47 -0.78
C SER A 223 -0.59 -21.38 0.34
N THR A 224 -1.38 -22.35 0.79
CA THR A 224 -0.98 -23.41 1.74
C THR A 224 -0.27 -24.57 1.06
N ASP A 225 -0.40 -24.69 -0.27
CA ASP A 225 0.18 -25.76 -1.05
C ASP A 225 1.62 -25.36 -1.41
N PRO A 226 2.68 -25.99 -0.84
CA PRO A 226 4.04 -25.45 -0.94
C PRO A 226 4.64 -25.43 -2.34
N GLY A 227 3.98 -25.98 -3.35
CA GLY A 227 4.39 -25.92 -4.77
C GLY A 227 3.54 -24.98 -5.63
N SER A 228 2.56 -24.28 -5.04
CA SER A 228 1.67 -23.40 -5.80
C SER A 228 2.32 -22.06 -6.12
N LEU A 229 1.85 -21.41 -7.19
CA LEU A 229 2.26 -20.05 -7.54
C LEU A 229 2.03 -19.08 -6.37
N LEU A 230 0.89 -19.17 -5.69
CA LEU A 230 0.58 -18.31 -4.54
C LEU A 230 1.52 -18.55 -3.34
N ALA A 231 1.92 -19.79 -3.07
CA ALA A 231 2.89 -20.08 -2.01
C ALA A 231 4.29 -19.52 -2.35
N MET A 232 4.73 -19.68 -3.60
CA MET A 232 6.01 -19.14 -4.07
C MET A 232 6.05 -17.61 -4.01
N ASN A 233 4.96 -16.94 -4.39
CA ASN A 233 4.84 -15.49 -4.28
C ASN A 233 5.01 -15.00 -2.84
N LYS A 234 4.41 -15.69 -1.86
CA LYS A 234 4.58 -15.36 -0.43
C LYS A 234 6.03 -15.53 0.03
N ILE A 235 6.71 -16.57 -0.43
CA ILE A 235 8.14 -16.78 -0.13
C ILE A 235 8.97 -15.65 -0.76
N ALA A 236 8.66 -15.24 -2.00
CA ALA A 236 9.34 -14.14 -2.68
C ALA A 236 9.20 -12.83 -1.94
N GLN A 237 7.98 -12.44 -1.56
CA GLN A 237 7.71 -11.22 -0.81
C GLN A 237 8.51 -11.16 0.50
N ARG A 238 8.61 -12.27 1.25
CA ARG A 238 9.40 -12.35 2.50
C ARG A 238 10.91 -12.18 2.27
N ASN A 239 11.40 -12.57 1.10
CA ASN A 239 12.81 -12.45 0.73
C ASN A 239 13.11 -11.17 -0.07
N GLN A 240 12.21 -10.17 -0.04
CA GLN A 240 12.31 -8.92 -0.81
C GLN A 240 12.58 -9.20 -2.30
N ALA A 241 11.87 -10.19 -2.85
CA ALA A 241 11.88 -10.52 -4.26
C ALA A 241 10.53 -10.21 -4.90
N VAL A 242 10.56 -9.84 -6.17
CA VAL A 242 9.37 -9.57 -6.99
C VAL A 242 9.39 -10.41 -8.26
N LEU A 243 8.22 -10.90 -8.64
CA LEU A 243 8.01 -11.62 -9.90
C LEU A 243 8.11 -10.63 -11.07
N THR A 244 9.08 -10.86 -11.98
CA THR A 244 9.37 -9.97 -13.12
C THR A 244 9.05 -10.60 -14.47
N SER A 245 8.85 -11.92 -14.52
CA SER A 245 8.35 -12.64 -15.70
C SER A 245 7.53 -13.84 -15.22
N LEU A 246 6.38 -14.07 -15.84
CA LEU A 246 5.47 -15.16 -15.54
C LEU A 246 4.96 -15.76 -16.85
N THR A 247 4.83 -17.07 -16.90
CA THR A 247 4.12 -17.77 -17.98
C THR A 247 3.28 -18.88 -17.39
N LEU A 248 2.14 -19.14 -18.01
CA LEU A 248 1.26 -20.27 -17.70
C LEU A 248 1.31 -21.27 -18.86
N PHE A 249 1.27 -22.57 -18.58
CA PHE A 249 1.34 -23.64 -19.58
C PHE A 249 0.71 -24.93 -19.04
N GLU A 250 0.53 -25.93 -19.90
CA GLU A 250 -0.14 -27.18 -19.52
C GLU A 250 0.85 -28.32 -19.26
N ASN A 251 0.49 -29.20 -18.32
CA ASN A 251 1.22 -30.43 -18.04
C ASN A 251 0.27 -31.60 -17.71
N ASN A 252 0.05 -32.46 -18.69
CA ASN A 252 -0.90 -33.56 -18.73
C ASN A 252 -2.32 -33.09 -18.36
N GLY A 253 -2.76 -32.00 -18.99
CA GLY A 253 -4.07 -31.38 -18.76
C GLY A 253 -4.24 -30.66 -17.41
N ALA A 254 -3.14 -30.28 -16.75
CA ALA A 254 -3.17 -29.44 -15.55
C ALA A 254 -2.34 -28.17 -15.76
N SER A 255 -2.87 -27.03 -15.31
CA SER A 255 -2.25 -25.71 -15.44
C SER A 255 -1.06 -25.54 -14.50
N TRP A 256 0.07 -25.15 -15.09
CA TRP A 256 1.35 -24.94 -14.43
C TRP A 256 1.86 -23.53 -14.74
N ALA A 257 2.72 -23.03 -13.88
CA ALA A 257 3.36 -21.73 -14.03
C ALA A 257 4.88 -21.84 -13.93
N ALA A 258 5.59 -20.98 -14.66
CA ALA A 258 7.01 -20.71 -14.47
C ALA A 258 7.22 -19.22 -14.24
N GLY A 259 8.13 -18.88 -13.32
CA GLY A 259 8.32 -17.49 -12.87
C GLY A 259 9.78 -17.14 -12.60
N VAL A 260 10.15 -15.91 -12.94
CA VAL A 260 11.46 -15.30 -12.66
C VAL A 260 11.30 -14.27 -11.56
N TYR A 261 12.01 -14.44 -10.44
CA TYR A 261 11.95 -13.53 -9.29
C TYR A 261 13.28 -12.82 -9.10
N ARG A 262 13.24 -11.49 -9.03
CA ARG A 262 14.42 -10.63 -8.84
C ARG A 262 14.32 -9.85 -7.55
N ARG A 263 15.47 -9.37 -7.06
CA ARG A 263 15.51 -8.49 -5.88
C ARG A 263 14.68 -7.24 -6.14
N ASP A 264 13.77 -6.96 -5.21
CA ASP A 264 12.96 -5.76 -5.20
C ASP A 264 13.69 -4.68 -4.41
N ALA A 265 14.47 -3.84 -5.11
CA ALA A 265 15.30 -2.81 -4.50
C ALA A 265 14.48 -1.72 -3.78
N ASP A 266 13.25 -1.48 -4.25
CA ASP A 266 12.38 -0.42 -3.74
C ASP A 266 11.30 -0.95 -2.78
N THR A 267 11.24 -2.27 -2.56
CA THR A 267 10.27 -2.94 -1.66
C THR A 267 8.84 -2.47 -1.93
N ILE A 268 8.41 -2.62 -3.17
CA ILE A 268 7.09 -2.19 -3.62
C ILE A 268 6.08 -3.30 -3.31
N PRO A 269 4.97 -3.01 -2.61
CA PRO A 269 3.87 -3.96 -2.46
C PRO A 269 3.42 -4.51 -3.82
N TRP A 270 3.25 -5.83 -3.91
CA TRP A 270 2.81 -6.49 -5.13
C TRP A 270 2.02 -7.76 -4.81
N SER A 271 1.14 -8.18 -5.72
CA SER A 271 0.38 -9.42 -5.61
C SER A 271 0.02 -10.02 -6.95
N VAL A 272 -0.28 -11.32 -6.96
CA VAL A 272 -0.74 -12.05 -8.15
C VAL A 272 -2.10 -12.64 -7.86
N TYR A 273 -3.04 -12.41 -8.77
CA TYR A 273 -4.35 -13.04 -8.77
C TYR A 273 -4.43 -14.04 -9.90
N GLU A 274 -4.87 -15.26 -9.59
CA GLU A 274 -5.13 -16.32 -10.56
C GLU A 274 -6.62 -16.65 -10.64
N THR A 275 -7.10 -16.98 -11.83
CA THR A 275 -8.47 -17.49 -12.06
C THR A 275 -8.38 -18.85 -12.72
N HIS A 276 -8.97 -19.87 -12.09
CA HIS A 276 -9.07 -21.23 -12.61
C HIS A 276 -10.45 -21.82 -12.25
N PRO A 277 -11.31 -22.19 -13.22
CA PRO A 277 -11.07 -22.09 -14.66
C PRO A 277 -11.02 -20.62 -15.13
N LEU A 278 -10.54 -20.41 -16.35
CA LEU A 278 -10.34 -19.11 -16.98
C LEU A 278 -11.59 -18.23 -16.91
N ALA A 279 -11.49 -17.09 -16.22
CA ALA A 279 -12.57 -16.11 -16.09
C ALA A 279 -12.03 -14.68 -16.28
N PRO A 280 -11.90 -14.19 -17.53
CA PRO A 280 -11.36 -12.86 -17.81
C PRO A 280 -12.17 -11.71 -17.19
N GLU A 281 -13.48 -11.89 -17.03
CA GLU A 281 -14.38 -10.94 -16.34
C GLU A 281 -13.96 -10.68 -14.89
N ASP A 282 -13.34 -11.67 -14.27
CA ASP A 282 -12.91 -11.68 -12.89
C ASP A 282 -11.64 -10.82 -12.73
N ASP A 283 -10.70 -10.90 -13.67
CA ASP A 283 -9.57 -9.97 -13.77
C ASP A 283 -10.05 -8.53 -14.02
N MET A 284 -11.06 -8.39 -14.88
CA MET A 284 -11.64 -7.09 -15.22
C MET A 284 -12.41 -6.45 -14.06
N ALA A 285 -12.97 -7.24 -13.16
CA ALA A 285 -13.59 -6.75 -11.92
C ALA A 285 -12.56 -6.29 -10.88
N ARG A 286 -11.37 -6.92 -10.84
CA ARG A 286 -10.29 -6.58 -9.89
C ARG A 286 -9.54 -5.31 -10.28
N LEU A 287 -9.30 -5.10 -11.58
CA LEU A 287 -8.54 -3.96 -12.09
C LEU A 287 -9.01 -2.58 -11.55
N PRO A 288 -10.29 -2.18 -11.63
CA PRO A 288 -10.73 -0.88 -11.15
C PRO A 288 -10.54 -0.72 -9.64
N ILE A 289 -10.69 -1.80 -8.86
CA ILE A 289 -10.48 -1.78 -7.41
C ILE A 289 -8.99 -1.52 -7.10
N GLN A 290 -8.08 -2.23 -7.77
CA GLN A 290 -6.64 -2.02 -7.60
C GLN A 290 -6.22 -0.61 -8.03
N LEU A 291 -6.70 -0.14 -9.20
CA LEU A 291 -6.38 1.18 -9.72
C LEU A 291 -6.79 2.32 -8.78
N ALA A 292 -7.99 2.24 -8.20
CA ALA A 292 -8.52 3.23 -7.24
C ALA A 292 -7.65 3.39 -5.98
N HIS A 293 -6.73 2.45 -5.74
CA HIS A 293 -5.94 2.36 -4.52
C HIS A 293 -4.43 2.30 -4.74
N GLY A 294 -3.96 2.64 -5.95
CA GLY A 294 -2.53 2.73 -6.28
C GLY A 294 -1.97 1.50 -6.99
N GLY A 295 -2.69 0.37 -6.97
CA GLY A 295 -2.29 -0.84 -7.68
C GLY A 295 -2.29 -0.65 -9.20
N ARG A 296 -1.27 -1.14 -9.88
CA ARG A 296 -1.11 -1.13 -11.34
C ARG A 296 -0.81 -2.53 -11.82
N VAL A 297 -1.52 -3.00 -12.84
CA VAL A 297 -1.16 -4.26 -13.49
C VAL A 297 0.17 -4.09 -14.22
N GLU A 298 1.09 -5.02 -14.01
CA GLU A 298 2.44 -5.02 -14.60
C GLU A 298 2.68 -6.25 -15.48
N LEU A 299 2.13 -7.41 -15.12
CA LEU A 299 2.17 -8.63 -15.92
C LEU A 299 0.79 -9.26 -16.00
N THR A 300 0.53 -9.91 -17.12
CA THR A 300 -0.58 -10.84 -17.32
C THR A 300 0.00 -12.13 -17.88
N ALA A 301 -0.58 -13.27 -17.53
CA ALA A 301 -0.23 -14.55 -18.12
C ALA A 301 -1.49 -15.36 -18.42
N VAL A 302 -1.50 -16.04 -19.57
CA VAL A 302 -2.71 -16.68 -20.13
C VAL A 302 -2.34 -18.08 -20.63
N SER A 303 -3.04 -19.10 -20.15
CA SER A 303 -3.01 -20.46 -20.71
C SER A 303 -4.36 -20.85 -21.32
N ASP A 304 -4.62 -22.15 -21.45
CA ASP A 304 -5.86 -22.66 -22.01
C ASP A 304 -7.04 -22.52 -21.03
N ASP A 305 -6.77 -22.68 -19.73
CA ASP A 305 -7.76 -22.71 -18.66
C ASP A 305 -7.42 -21.81 -17.47
N GLN A 306 -6.32 -21.04 -17.52
CA GLN A 306 -5.89 -20.19 -16.42
C GLN A 306 -5.49 -18.78 -16.87
N TRP A 307 -5.86 -17.79 -16.05
CA TRP A 307 -5.39 -16.40 -16.16
C TRP A 307 -4.63 -16.04 -14.88
N ALA A 308 -3.56 -15.28 -15.01
CA ALA A 308 -2.90 -14.65 -13.87
C ALA A 308 -2.57 -13.18 -14.16
N SER A 309 -2.76 -12.32 -13.17
CA SER A 309 -2.44 -10.89 -13.26
C SER A 309 -1.63 -10.46 -12.05
N LEU A 310 -0.47 -9.84 -12.29
CA LEU A 310 0.37 -9.25 -11.27
C LEU A 310 0.08 -7.74 -11.14
N TYR A 311 -0.16 -7.30 -9.91
CA TYR A 311 -0.34 -5.90 -9.54
C TYR A 311 0.83 -5.41 -8.68
N ARG A 312 1.24 -4.14 -8.85
CA ARG A 312 2.27 -3.45 -8.07
C ARG A 312 1.79 -2.08 -7.58
N ASP A 313 2.29 -1.62 -6.43
CA ASP A 313 2.02 -0.29 -5.85
C ASP A 313 3.17 0.72 -6.12
N ASP A 314 3.70 0.74 -7.34
CA ASP A 314 4.57 1.81 -7.85
C ASP A 314 3.83 2.64 -8.90
N ASP A 315 3.86 3.96 -8.73
CA ASP A 315 3.20 4.86 -9.67
C ASP A 315 4.11 5.08 -10.88
N ILE A 316 3.72 4.56 -12.03
CA ILE A 316 4.43 4.73 -13.29
C ILE A 316 3.67 5.65 -14.26
N GLY A 317 2.69 6.40 -13.74
CA GLY A 317 1.83 7.29 -14.51
C GLY A 317 0.63 6.58 -15.17
N PRO A 318 0.00 7.22 -16.16
CA PRO A 318 -1.18 6.69 -16.83
C PRO A 318 -0.89 5.35 -17.52
N GLY A 319 -1.84 4.42 -17.37
CA GLY A 319 -1.79 3.10 -18.00
C GLY A 319 -3.18 2.55 -18.28
N ALA A 320 -3.24 1.54 -19.13
CA ALA A 320 -4.45 0.79 -19.43
C ALA A 320 -4.10 -0.70 -19.60
N SER A 321 -5.00 -1.58 -19.22
CA SER A 321 -4.83 -3.03 -19.43
C SER A 321 -6.10 -3.59 -20.05
N PHE A 322 -5.93 -4.56 -20.95
CA PHE A 322 -7.01 -5.26 -21.60
C PHE A 322 -6.68 -6.75 -21.68
N SER A 323 -7.71 -7.56 -21.46
CA SER A 323 -7.62 -9.02 -21.30
C SER A 323 -8.69 -9.69 -22.17
N GLY A 324 -8.43 -10.92 -22.64
CA GLY A 324 -9.39 -11.70 -23.42
C GLY A 324 -9.69 -11.16 -24.82
N LEU A 325 -8.73 -10.47 -25.45
CA LEU A 325 -8.93 -9.84 -26.76
C LEU A 325 -8.80 -10.86 -27.91
N THR A 326 -9.65 -10.71 -28.92
CA THR A 326 -9.44 -11.29 -30.26
C THR A 326 -8.32 -10.57 -31.00
N GLN A 327 -7.84 -11.15 -32.12
CA GLN A 327 -6.84 -10.52 -33.00
C GLN A 327 -7.28 -9.10 -33.45
N ALA A 328 -8.52 -8.95 -33.93
CA ALA A 328 -9.01 -7.68 -34.44
C ALA A 328 -9.11 -6.61 -33.35
N GLU A 329 -9.51 -7.01 -32.14
CA GLU A 329 -9.57 -6.10 -31.00
C GLU A 329 -8.17 -5.72 -30.53
N MET A 330 -7.22 -6.65 -30.51
CA MET A 330 -5.81 -6.37 -30.21
C MET A 330 -5.23 -5.34 -31.18
N ASP A 331 -5.43 -5.52 -32.49
CA ASP A 331 -5.00 -4.56 -33.52
C ASP A 331 -5.60 -3.17 -33.28
N ALA A 332 -6.91 -3.10 -33.00
CA ALA A 332 -7.61 -1.85 -32.72
C ALA A 332 -7.14 -1.17 -31.42
N LYS A 333 -6.86 -1.95 -30.36
CA LYS A 333 -6.37 -1.43 -29.06
C LYS A 333 -4.97 -0.86 -29.21
N VAL A 334 -4.04 -1.57 -29.86
CA VAL A 334 -2.68 -1.08 -30.06
C VAL A 334 -2.67 0.19 -30.90
N GLU A 335 -3.45 0.25 -32.00
CA GLU A 335 -3.48 1.43 -32.85
C GLU A 335 -4.12 2.65 -32.16
N SER A 336 -5.23 2.46 -31.44
CA SER A 336 -5.87 3.56 -30.70
C SER A 336 -4.97 4.10 -29.58
N HIS A 337 -4.30 3.22 -28.84
CA HIS A 337 -3.41 3.61 -27.74
C HIS A 337 -2.11 4.24 -28.25
N ARG A 338 -1.58 3.78 -29.39
CA ARG A 338 -0.46 4.42 -30.08
C ARG A 338 -0.76 5.88 -30.44
N LYS A 339 -1.96 6.19 -30.95
CA LYS A 339 -2.39 7.57 -31.26
C LYS A 339 -2.48 8.46 -30.01
N LEU A 340 -2.89 7.86 -28.91
CA LEU A 340 -2.88 8.49 -27.59
C LEU A 340 -1.48 8.52 -26.97
N GLY A 341 -0.46 7.98 -27.64
CA GLY A 341 0.93 8.00 -27.21
C GLY A 341 1.28 7.03 -26.10
N TYR A 342 0.49 5.97 -25.92
CA TYR A 342 0.86 4.84 -25.09
C TYR A 342 1.74 3.86 -25.87
N LEU A 343 2.63 3.18 -25.13
CA LEU A 343 3.40 2.04 -25.61
C LEU A 343 2.84 0.75 -24.98
N PRO A 344 2.78 -0.37 -25.73
CA PRO A 344 2.56 -1.67 -25.12
C PRO A 344 3.80 -2.02 -24.29
N ARG A 345 3.63 -2.28 -23.00
CA ARG A 345 4.69 -2.66 -22.07
C ARG A 345 4.80 -4.17 -21.90
N HIS A 346 3.66 -4.85 -22.01
CA HIS A 346 3.52 -6.30 -21.93
C HIS A 346 2.40 -6.77 -22.86
N ILE A 347 2.65 -7.87 -23.57
CA ILE A 347 1.67 -8.60 -24.36
C ILE A 347 1.81 -10.07 -24.01
N ASP A 348 0.70 -10.73 -23.70
CA ASP A 348 0.67 -12.19 -23.56
C ASP A 348 -0.43 -12.81 -24.43
N MET A 349 -0.31 -14.10 -24.72
CA MET A 349 -1.25 -14.87 -25.51
C MET A 349 -1.29 -16.35 -25.11
N GLY A 350 -2.50 -16.92 -25.08
CA GLY A 350 -2.74 -18.33 -24.77
C GLY A 350 -3.96 -18.87 -25.51
N GLY A 351 -4.22 -20.18 -25.38
CA GLY A 351 -5.28 -20.91 -26.07
C GLY A 351 -4.75 -22.03 -26.99
N THR A 352 -5.50 -23.12 -27.09
CA THR A 352 -5.16 -24.28 -27.94
C THR A 352 -5.66 -24.09 -29.38
N ASP A 353 -6.83 -23.46 -29.55
CA ASP A 353 -7.56 -23.37 -30.83
C ASP A 353 -7.96 -21.93 -31.26
N ASP A 354 -7.91 -20.95 -30.36
CA ASP A 354 -8.16 -19.53 -30.64
C ASP A 354 -7.14 -18.67 -29.86
N HIS A 355 -6.83 -17.49 -30.40
CA HIS A 355 -5.92 -16.57 -29.71
C HIS A 355 -6.67 -15.76 -28.67
N ARG A 356 -6.18 -15.82 -27.44
CA ARG A 356 -6.62 -14.92 -26.36
C ARG A 356 -5.48 -14.00 -25.97
N PHE A 357 -5.55 -12.75 -26.39
CA PHE A 357 -4.50 -11.76 -26.11
C PHE A 357 -4.78 -10.98 -24.82
N SER A 358 -3.70 -10.60 -24.15
CA SER A 358 -3.67 -9.53 -23.16
C SER A 358 -2.66 -8.47 -23.57
N VAL A 359 -2.93 -7.22 -23.21
CA VAL A 359 -2.00 -6.11 -23.44
C VAL A 359 -2.07 -5.08 -22.34
N ILE A 360 -0.90 -4.68 -21.87
CA ILE A 360 -0.72 -3.61 -20.89
C ILE A 360 -0.06 -2.44 -21.59
N PHE A 361 -0.70 -1.27 -21.54
CA PHE A 361 -0.22 -0.01 -22.09
C PHE A 361 0.25 0.93 -20.99
N LYS A 362 1.37 1.62 -21.21
CA LYS A 362 1.90 2.64 -20.31
C LYS A 362 2.34 3.88 -21.09
N LYS A 363 2.45 5.03 -20.41
CA LYS A 363 3.07 6.25 -20.98
C LYS A 363 4.57 6.36 -20.70
N ARG A 364 5.02 5.70 -19.64
CA ARG A 364 6.39 5.71 -19.11
C ARG A 364 6.80 4.28 -18.74
N ILE A 365 8.10 4.00 -18.74
CA ILE A 365 8.65 2.68 -18.41
C ILE A 365 9.12 2.64 -16.96
N ASP A 366 9.72 3.71 -16.48
CA ASP A 366 10.25 3.78 -15.12
C ASP A 366 9.19 4.31 -14.14
N PRO A 367 9.18 3.87 -12.87
CA PRO A 367 8.36 4.49 -11.84
C PRO A 367 8.68 5.97 -11.62
N LEU A 368 7.69 6.71 -11.11
CA LEU A 368 7.88 8.04 -10.53
C LEU A 368 8.77 7.90 -9.30
N PRO A 369 9.84 8.72 -9.19
CA PRO A 369 10.74 8.64 -8.05
C PRO A 369 9.99 9.00 -6.76
N ARG A 370 10.27 8.25 -5.69
CA ARG A 370 9.81 8.60 -4.36
C ARG A 370 10.76 9.62 -3.73
N ARG A 371 10.20 10.54 -2.95
CA ARG A 371 10.98 11.50 -2.14
C ARG A 371 10.56 11.41 -0.68
N LEU A 372 11.51 11.74 0.19
CA LEU A 372 11.25 11.86 1.62
C LEU A 372 10.87 13.30 1.93
N VAL A 373 9.72 13.48 2.58
CA VAL A 373 9.29 14.75 3.17
C VAL A 373 9.09 14.52 4.67
N ILE A 374 9.71 15.37 5.49
CA ILE A 374 9.56 15.33 6.95
C ILE A 374 8.93 16.64 7.43
N THR A 375 7.87 16.56 8.22
CA THR A 375 7.10 17.71 8.72
C THR A 375 7.06 17.72 10.26
N GLY A 376 6.61 18.83 10.84
CA GLY A 376 6.71 19.12 12.27
C GLY A 376 7.97 19.91 12.63
N THR A 377 8.07 20.38 13.87
CA THR A 377 9.20 21.18 14.36
C THR A 377 10.47 20.30 14.42
N PRO A 378 11.55 20.64 13.69
CA PRO A 378 12.82 19.91 13.82
C PRO A 378 13.39 20.03 15.23
N VAL A 379 13.92 18.92 15.74
CA VAL A 379 14.56 18.83 17.07
C VAL A 379 15.98 18.28 16.86
N PRO A 380 17.00 19.15 16.75
CA PRO A 380 18.37 18.73 16.41
C PRO A 380 18.95 17.66 17.36
N GLU A 381 18.60 17.71 18.64
CA GLU A 381 19.05 16.76 19.67
C GLU A 381 18.49 15.34 19.44
N LEU A 382 17.41 15.21 18.65
CA LEU A 382 16.74 13.95 18.34
C LEU A 382 16.78 13.62 16.84
N SER A 383 17.74 14.16 16.09
CA SER A 383 17.88 13.90 14.64
C SER A 383 18.10 12.41 14.32
N VAL A 384 18.63 11.64 15.28
CA VAL A 384 18.79 10.18 15.15
C VAL A 384 17.46 9.46 14.88
N LEU A 385 16.34 9.97 15.42
CA LEU A 385 15.00 9.45 15.15
C LEU A 385 14.55 9.76 13.71
N ASP A 386 14.85 10.96 13.21
CA ASP A 386 14.57 11.34 11.81
C ASP A 386 15.34 10.43 10.84
N GLU A 387 16.62 10.19 11.11
CA GLU A 387 17.51 9.34 10.28
C GLU A 387 17.07 7.88 10.29
N ALA A 388 16.78 7.32 11.47
CA ALA A 388 16.33 5.95 11.62
C ALA A 388 14.98 5.70 10.92
N MET A 389 14.02 6.62 11.10
CA MET A 389 12.72 6.54 10.43
C MET A 389 12.85 6.67 8.91
N ALA A 390 13.67 7.61 8.43
CA ALA A 390 13.95 7.78 7.01
C ALA A 390 14.55 6.51 6.38
N ALA A 391 15.51 5.88 7.06
CA ALA A 391 16.13 4.63 6.62
C ALA A 391 15.13 3.46 6.64
N TYR A 392 14.27 3.40 7.66
CA TYR A 392 13.21 2.39 7.75
C TYR A 392 12.24 2.52 6.57
N LEU A 393 11.63 3.69 6.34
CA LEU A 393 10.65 3.88 5.26
C LEU A 393 11.22 3.58 3.87
N LYS A 394 12.49 3.93 3.62
CA LYS A 394 13.16 3.62 2.35
C LYS A 394 13.38 2.12 2.17
N ARG A 395 13.77 1.42 3.24
CA ARG A 395 14.03 -0.03 3.21
C ARG A 395 12.75 -0.85 3.14
N THR A 396 11.63 -0.31 3.61
CA THR A 396 10.36 -1.02 3.72
C THR A 396 9.34 -0.63 2.66
N GLY A 397 9.52 0.50 1.99
CA GLY A 397 8.57 1.03 1.03
C GLY A 397 7.30 1.61 1.65
N ILE A 398 7.22 1.70 3.00
CA ILE A 398 6.09 2.32 3.70
C ILE A 398 6.00 3.81 3.33
N ARG A 399 4.79 4.27 3.00
CA ARG A 399 4.58 5.58 2.40
C ARG A 399 4.47 6.72 3.41
N ALA A 400 3.95 6.46 4.61
CA ALA A 400 3.82 7.49 5.64
C ALA A 400 3.91 6.94 7.06
N ALA A 401 4.44 7.76 7.96
CA ALA A 401 4.54 7.46 9.39
C ALA A 401 4.41 8.72 10.25
N ASN A 402 4.06 8.52 11.53
CA ASN A 402 4.08 9.55 12.57
C ASN A 402 4.82 9.01 13.80
N LEU A 403 5.78 9.76 14.34
CA LEU A 403 6.51 9.43 15.56
C LEU A 403 6.46 10.60 16.55
N ALA A 404 6.13 10.30 17.80
CA ALA A 404 6.11 11.27 18.88
C ALA A 404 6.79 10.69 20.12
N VAL A 405 7.46 11.56 20.90
CA VAL A 405 8.12 11.22 22.16
C VAL A 405 7.81 12.30 23.19
N ALA A 406 7.49 11.90 24.42
CA ALA A 406 7.38 12.76 25.57
C ALA A 406 8.33 12.31 26.68
N GLN A 407 8.92 13.29 27.36
CA GLN A 407 9.53 13.10 28.68
C GLN A 407 8.57 13.66 29.71
N ASP A 408 8.07 12.78 30.56
CA ASP A 408 7.07 13.08 31.57
C ASP A 408 5.79 13.67 30.95
N HIS A 409 5.50 14.93 31.24
CA HIS A 409 4.31 15.66 30.83
C HIS A 409 4.54 16.56 29.60
N ARG A 410 5.76 16.55 29.02
CA ARG A 410 6.17 17.44 27.93
C ARG A 410 6.40 16.65 26.65
N LEU A 411 5.80 17.10 25.55
CA LEU A 411 6.10 16.55 24.23
C LEU A 411 7.45 17.10 23.76
N ILE A 412 8.45 16.24 23.59
CA ILE A 412 9.81 16.65 23.21
C ILE A 412 10.12 16.38 21.74
N TYR A 413 9.27 15.61 21.06
CA TYR A 413 9.40 15.27 19.65
C TYR A 413 8.03 14.95 19.04
N ALA A 414 7.76 15.48 17.85
CA ALA A 414 6.58 15.12 17.06
C ALA A 414 6.84 15.39 15.57
N ARG A 415 7.07 14.32 14.80
CA ARG A 415 7.46 14.39 13.40
C ARG A 415 6.61 13.44 12.56
N ALA A 416 6.30 13.88 11.35
CA ALA A 416 5.63 13.05 10.35
C ALA A 416 6.54 12.86 9.14
N PHE A 417 6.43 11.70 8.52
CA PHE A 417 7.29 11.28 7.43
C PHE A 417 6.43 10.84 6.27
N THR A 418 6.82 11.22 5.05
CA THR A 418 6.19 10.75 3.83
C THR A 418 7.28 10.33 2.84
N TRP A 419 7.31 9.04 2.50
CA TRP A 419 8.18 8.45 1.49
C TRP A 419 7.33 8.00 0.31
N SER A 420 7.07 8.89 -0.63
CA SER A 420 6.19 8.58 -1.75
C SER A 420 6.51 9.39 -2.99
N ALA A 421 5.90 8.97 -4.09
CA ALA A 421 5.90 9.76 -5.32
C ALA A 421 5.20 11.11 -5.05
N GLN A 422 5.62 12.10 -5.82
CA GLN A 422 5.04 13.43 -5.82
C GLN A 422 3.52 13.36 -6.14
N GLY A 423 2.72 14.23 -5.52
CA GLY A 423 1.25 14.16 -5.56
C GLY A 423 0.61 13.29 -4.47
N TYR A 424 1.38 12.44 -3.76
CA TYR A 424 0.87 11.75 -2.58
C TYR A 424 0.67 12.73 -1.41
N PRO A 425 -0.44 12.62 -0.63
CA PRO A 425 -0.68 13.49 0.51
C PRO A 425 0.45 13.47 1.53
N ILE A 426 0.96 14.65 1.91
CA ILE A 426 2.03 14.80 2.89
C ILE A 426 1.46 14.71 4.31
N ALA A 427 1.98 13.76 5.09
CA ALA A 427 1.62 13.61 6.49
C ALA A 427 2.09 14.83 7.32
N GLN A 428 1.31 15.16 8.34
CA GLN A 428 1.60 16.15 9.38
C GLN A 428 1.65 15.45 10.74
N PRO A 429 2.26 16.04 11.78
CA PRO A 429 2.22 15.48 13.13
C PRO A 429 0.79 15.20 13.64
N GLN A 430 -0.19 15.94 13.11
CA GLN A 430 -1.62 15.82 13.39
C GLN A 430 -2.39 14.87 12.44
N THR A 431 -1.73 14.25 11.46
CA THR A 431 -2.36 13.25 10.60
C THR A 431 -2.71 12.02 11.42
N SER A 432 -3.97 11.57 11.32
CA SER A 432 -4.43 10.39 12.04
C SER A 432 -4.09 9.12 11.28
N PHE A 433 -3.56 8.13 12.00
CA PHE A 433 -3.29 6.79 11.51
C PHE A 433 -4.18 5.81 12.26
N ARG A 434 -4.56 4.71 11.61
CA ARG A 434 -5.27 3.63 12.29
C ARG A 434 -4.32 2.97 13.28
N ILE A 435 -4.76 2.80 14.52
CA ILE A 435 -3.90 2.33 15.60
C ILE A 435 -4.12 0.85 15.93
N GLY A 436 -5.08 0.20 15.27
CA GLY A 436 -5.37 -1.21 15.52
C GLY A 436 -5.57 -1.48 17.02
N SER A 437 -4.96 -2.57 17.48
CA SER A 437 -5.11 -3.08 18.84
C SER A 437 -4.72 -2.13 19.97
N GLU A 438 -4.02 -1.03 19.71
CA GLU A 438 -3.82 0.04 20.68
C GLU A 438 -5.13 0.64 21.21
N SER A 439 -6.23 0.51 20.45
CA SER A 439 -7.58 0.86 20.90
C SER A 439 -7.98 0.14 22.19
N LYS A 440 -7.38 -1.03 22.47
CA LYS A 440 -7.61 -1.81 23.71
C LYS A 440 -7.10 -1.09 24.94
N VAL A 441 -5.97 -0.39 24.85
CA VAL A 441 -5.45 0.42 25.96
C VAL A 441 -6.48 1.48 26.36
N LEU A 442 -7.12 2.12 25.38
CA LEU A 442 -8.19 3.10 25.61
C LEU A 442 -9.43 2.46 26.27
N THR A 443 -9.81 1.25 25.84
CA THR A 443 -10.89 0.49 26.47
C THR A 443 -10.56 0.10 27.91
N ALA A 444 -9.32 -0.35 28.17
CA ALA A 444 -8.88 -0.68 29.52
C ALA A 444 -8.89 0.56 30.43
N ILE A 445 -8.45 1.72 29.93
CA ILE A 445 -8.55 3.01 30.64
C ILE A 445 -10.01 3.31 31.01
N LEU A 446 -10.96 3.16 30.08
CA LEU A 446 -12.37 3.41 30.35
C LEU A 446 -12.93 2.47 31.41
N ILE A 447 -12.61 1.19 31.36
CA ILE A 447 -13.02 0.21 32.36
C ILE A 447 -12.47 0.59 33.74
N ARG A 448 -11.18 0.92 33.84
CA ARG A 448 -10.57 1.37 35.09
C ARG A 448 -11.18 2.68 35.61
N GLN A 449 -11.46 3.66 34.74
CA GLN A 449 -12.17 4.89 35.13
C GLN A 449 -13.58 4.62 35.65
N LEU A 450 -14.32 3.68 35.06
CA LEU A 450 -15.64 3.28 35.52
C LEU A 450 -15.58 2.53 36.88
N MET A 451 -14.49 1.82 37.18
CA MET A 451 -14.25 1.24 38.51
C MET A 451 -13.89 2.31 39.57
N GLU A 452 -13.41 3.48 39.16
CA GLU A 452 -13.12 4.62 40.04
C GLU A 452 -14.31 5.58 40.21
N ASP A 453 -15.21 5.63 39.23
CA ASP A 453 -16.36 6.53 39.21
C ASP A 453 -17.38 6.13 40.29
N PRO A 454 -17.72 7.01 41.25
CA PRO A 454 -18.67 6.71 42.32
C PRO A 454 -20.04 6.20 41.85
N LYS A 455 -20.46 6.53 40.63
CA LYS A 455 -21.75 6.07 40.07
C LYS A 455 -21.72 4.61 39.63
N THR A 456 -20.60 4.15 39.07
CA THR A 456 -20.48 2.80 38.49
C THR A 456 -19.67 1.84 39.36
N LYS A 457 -18.77 2.36 40.20
CA LYS A 457 -17.96 1.58 41.15
C LYS A 457 -18.76 0.58 42.01
N PRO A 458 -19.96 0.90 42.53
CA PRO A 458 -20.74 -0.08 43.30
C PRO A 458 -21.30 -1.23 42.46
N GLN A 459 -21.31 -1.10 41.13
CA GLN A 459 -21.94 -2.05 40.21
C GLN A 459 -20.99 -3.19 39.79
N PHE A 460 -19.67 -2.96 39.78
CA PHE A 460 -18.71 -3.95 39.30
C PHE A 460 -17.27 -3.70 39.76
N GLY A 461 -16.43 -4.73 39.63
CA GLY A 461 -14.99 -4.70 39.84
C GLY A 461 -14.30 -5.87 39.12
N ASP A 462 -13.03 -6.12 39.45
CA ASP A 462 -12.18 -7.11 38.77
C ASP A 462 -12.77 -8.53 38.75
N THR A 463 -13.39 -8.96 39.86
CA THR A 463 -13.94 -10.31 40.02
C THR A 463 -15.39 -10.44 39.57
N SER A 464 -16.02 -9.34 39.14
CA SER A 464 -17.40 -9.36 38.66
C SER A 464 -17.51 -10.21 37.39
N LYS A 465 -18.58 -11.01 37.30
CA LYS A 465 -18.84 -11.91 36.18
C LYS A 465 -19.41 -11.16 34.99
N ILE A 466 -18.77 -11.28 33.83
CA ILE A 466 -19.13 -10.49 32.65
C ILE A 466 -20.55 -10.80 32.17
N ASP A 467 -20.98 -12.05 32.28
CA ASP A 467 -22.31 -12.48 31.86
C ASP A 467 -23.43 -11.73 32.60
N HIS A 468 -23.30 -11.62 33.92
CA HIS A 468 -24.27 -10.89 34.75
C HIS A 468 -24.29 -9.39 34.42
N LEU A 469 -23.12 -8.80 34.18
CA LEU A 469 -23.00 -7.37 33.88
C LEU A 469 -23.56 -7.01 32.50
N LEU A 470 -23.35 -7.88 31.50
CA LEU A 470 -23.86 -7.67 30.15
C LEU A 470 -25.36 -7.97 30.08
N ALA A 471 -25.82 -9.04 30.76
CA ALA A 471 -27.19 -9.52 30.77
C ALA A 471 -27.78 -9.54 29.34
N LEU A 472 -27.12 -10.27 28.45
CA LEU A 472 -27.52 -10.41 27.05
C LEU A 472 -28.20 -11.76 26.84
N ASP A 473 -29.27 -11.75 26.03
CA ASP A 473 -29.91 -12.97 25.55
C ASP A 473 -29.14 -13.54 24.35
N PRO A 474 -28.99 -14.87 24.24
CA PRO A 474 -28.46 -15.50 23.03
C PRO A 474 -29.32 -15.16 21.79
N PRO A 475 -28.73 -15.15 20.58
CA PRO A 475 -29.50 -15.08 19.34
C PRO A 475 -30.53 -16.23 19.25
N PRO A 476 -31.66 -16.04 18.53
CA PRO A 476 -32.66 -17.08 18.33
C PRO A 476 -32.05 -18.42 17.89
N GLY A 477 -32.36 -19.49 18.64
CA GLY A 477 -31.89 -20.85 18.33
C GLY A 477 -30.46 -21.17 18.76
N MET A 478 -29.74 -20.22 19.37
CA MET A 478 -28.41 -20.44 19.93
C MET A 478 -28.44 -20.52 21.45
N THR A 479 -27.44 -21.20 22.03
CA THR A 479 -27.24 -21.27 23.49
C THR A 479 -25.86 -20.73 23.84
N LYS A 480 -25.76 -20.15 25.05
CA LYS A 480 -24.49 -19.67 25.59
C LYS A 480 -23.53 -20.85 25.82
N THR A 481 -22.25 -20.64 25.53
CA THR A 481 -21.21 -21.64 25.77
C THR A 481 -21.00 -21.81 27.28
N THR A 482 -21.04 -23.05 27.76
CA THR A 482 -20.83 -23.39 29.18
C THR A 482 -19.50 -22.83 29.70
N GLY A 483 -19.53 -22.20 30.87
CA GLY A 483 -18.35 -21.57 31.50
C GLY A 483 -18.15 -20.10 31.11
N PHE A 484 -18.97 -19.54 30.21
CA PHE A 484 -18.97 -18.10 29.95
C PHE A 484 -19.42 -17.29 31.19
N GLU A 485 -20.36 -17.84 31.96
CA GLU A 485 -20.87 -17.29 33.21
C GLU A 485 -19.79 -17.09 34.28
N ASP A 486 -18.67 -17.80 34.17
CA ASP A 486 -17.56 -17.75 35.13
C ASP A 486 -16.51 -16.70 34.79
N ILE A 487 -16.55 -16.12 33.59
CA ILE A 487 -15.52 -15.17 33.13
C ILE A 487 -15.63 -13.85 33.90
N THR A 488 -14.49 -13.39 34.43
CA THR A 488 -14.38 -12.13 35.17
C THR A 488 -13.90 -10.96 34.29
N VAL A 489 -14.13 -9.73 34.75
CA VAL A 489 -13.63 -8.52 34.07
C VAL A 489 -12.11 -8.50 34.00
N LEU A 490 -11.41 -8.94 35.05
CA LEU A 490 -9.95 -8.97 35.05
C LEU A 490 -9.39 -10.00 34.07
N GLU A 491 -9.98 -11.20 34.00
CA GLU A 491 -9.57 -12.22 33.01
C GLU A 491 -9.71 -11.69 31.58
N LEU A 492 -10.74 -10.88 31.28
CA LEU A 492 -10.88 -10.23 29.97
C LEU A 492 -9.74 -9.25 29.69
N ILE A 493 -9.43 -8.35 30.64
CA ILE A 493 -8.33 -7.36 30.51
C ILE A 493 -6.99 -8.06 30.28
N LYS A 494 -6.72 -9.14 31.02
CA LYS A 494 -5.45 -9.88 31.01
C LYS A 494 -5.36 -10.97 29.96
N HIS A 495 -6.37 -11.13 29.11
CA HIS A 495 -6.43 -12.22 28.12
C HIS A 495 -6.42 -13.65 28.71
N GLU A 496 -6.86 -13.82 29.96
CA GLU A 496 -6.88 -15.09 30.69
C GLU A 496 -8.19 -15.87 30.52
N THR A 497 -8.80 -15.75 29.34
CA THR A 497 -10.08 -16.41 28.99
C THR A 497 -9.89 -17.47 27.91
N ALA A 498 -10.91 -18.31 27.71
CA ALA A 498 -10.93 -19.30 26.64
C ALA A 498 -11.89 -18.95 25.47
N VAL A 499 -12.54 -17.78 25.50
CA VAL A 499 -13.51 -17.35 24.46
C VAL A 499 -12.88 -17.30 23.07
N ALA A 500 -13.66 -17.54 22.02
CA ALA A 500 -13.19 -17.51 20.63
C ALA A 500 -12.27 -16.30 20.34
N ARG A 501 -11.15 -16.52 19.65
CA ARG A 501 -10.06 -15.55 19.53
C ARG A 501 -10.46 -14.24 18.85
N ASN A 502 -11.18 -14.35 17.73
CA ASN A 502 -11.48 -13.23 16.84
C ASN A 502 -12.94 -13.22 16.42
N PHE A 503 -13.42 -12.02 16.08
CA PHE A 503 -14.77 -11.80 15.56
C PHE A 503 -14.82 -11.01 14.26
N ALA A 504 -13.68 -10.51 13.76
CA ALA A 504 -13.57 -9.44 12.77
C ALA A 504 -14.14 -9.76 11.36
N SER A 505 -14.65 -10.98 11.15
CA SER A 505 -15.29 -11.45 9.92
C SER A 505 -16.70 -12.00 10.11
N PHE A 506 -17.24 -12.01 11.34
CA PHE A 506 -18.54 -12.63 11.64
C PHE A 506 -19.75 -11.73 11.34
N ASP A 507 -19.58 -10.55 10.70
CA ASP A 507 -20.70 -9.67 10.37
C ASP A 507 -21.85 -10.43 9.65
N PRO A 508 -21.62 -11.28 8.62
CA PRO A 508 -22.68 -12.01 7.93
C PRO A 508 -23.42 -12.99 8.84
N GLU A 509 -22.68 -13.75 9.66
CA GLU A 509 -23.24 -14.72 10.60
C GLU A 509 -24.02 -14.05 11.72
N VAL A 510 -23.52 -12.93 12.24
CA VAL A 510 -24.19 -12.14 13.28
C VAL A 510 -25.50 -11.58 12.74
N VAL A 511 -25.49 -10.91 11.58
CA VAL A 511 -26.75 -10.34 11.06
C VAL A 511 -27.75 -11.45 10.72
N ALA A 512 -27.30 -12.59 10.18
CA ALA A 512 -28.16 -13.73 9.91
C ALA A 512 -28.79 -14.30 11.19
N ALA A 513 -28.01 -14.47 12.27
CA ALA A 513 -28.48 -15.00 13.55
C ALA A 513 -29.58 -14.13 14.18
N PHE A 514 -29.58 -12.82 13.90
CA PHE A 514 -30.59 -11.88 14.40
C PHE A 514 -31.66 -11.49 13.36
N GLY A 515 -31.66 -12.07 12.16
CA GLY A 515 -32.58 -11.70 11.08
C GLY A 515 -32.40 -10.25 10.60
N LYS A 516 -31.18 -9.73 10.66
CA LYS A 516 -30.76 -8.38 10.27
C LYS A 516 -30.02 -8.42 8.93
N SER A 517 -29.67 -7.24 8.41
CA SER A 517 -28.92 -7.09 7.16
C SER A 517 -27.54 -6.47 7.40
N LEU A 518 -26.60 -6.76 6.51
CA LEU A 518 -25.29 -6.10 6.51
C LEU A 518 -25.39 -4.59 6.24
N PRO A 519 -24.45 -3.78 6.76
CA PRO A 519 -23.45 -4.16 7.77
C PRO A 519 -24.09 -4.32 9.15
N ALA A 520 -23.47 -5.12 10.01
CA ALA A 520 -23.89 -5.22 11.39
C ALA A 520 -23.71 -3.87 12.12
N ARG A 521 -24.75 -3.43 12.84
CA ARG A 521 -24.81 -2.11 13.49
C ARG A 521 -24.73 -2.14 15.01
N SER A 522 -24.59 -3.33 15.61
CA SER A 522 -24.73 -3.53 17.06
C SER A 522 -23.57 -4.34 17.64
N LYS A 523 -22.74 -3.67 18.44
CA LYS A 523 -21.69 -4.30 19.25
C LYS A 523 -22.27 -5.30 20.26
N LEU A 524 -23.49 -5.05 20.75
CA LEU A 524 -24.17 -5.96 21.68
C LEU A 524 -24.66 -7.23 20.99
N ASP A 525 -25.09 -7.16 19.72
CA ASP A 525 -25.45 -8.35 18.95
C ASP A 525 -24.21 -9.22 18.72
N PHE A 526 -23.07 -8.58 18.40
CA PHE A 526 -21.78 -9.26 18.31
C PHE A 526 -21.41 -9.94 19.62
N ALA A 527 -21.51 -9.24 20.76
CA ALA A 527 -21.22 -9.85 22.06
C ALA A 527 -22.17 -11.03 22.36
N ALA A 528 -23.47 -10.88 22.09
CA ALA A 528 -24.46 -11.93 22.28
C ALA A 528 -24.22 -13.15 21.37
N PHE A 529 -23.77 -12.94 20.14
CA PHE A 529 -23.36 -14.02 19.23
C PHE A 529 -22.05 -14.68 19.68
N MET A 530 -21.06 -13.87 20.10
CA MET A 530 -19.73 -14.35 20.47
C MET A 530 -19.72 -15.14 21.78
N MET A 531 -20.63 -14.89 22.73
CA MET A 531 -20.78 -15.71 23.93
C MET A 531 -21.33 -17.13 23.66
N CYS A 532 -21.82 -17.37 22.44
CA CYS A 532 -22.29 -18.69 21.97
C CYS A 532 -21.23 -19.44 21.15
N GLN A 533 -20.08 -18.82 20.87
CA GLN A 533 -19.02 -19.47 20.10
C GLN A 533 -18.22 -20.44 20.98
N PRO A 534 -17.69 -21.52 20.40
CA PRO A 534 -16.88 -22.48 21.14
C PRO A 534 -15.60 -21.82 21.67
N PHE A 535 -15.12 -22.33 22.80
CA PHE A 535 -13.79 -21.99 23.28
C PHE A 535 -12.74 -22.68 22.39
N ASP A 536 -11.80 -21.91 21.85
CA ASP A 536 -10.98 -22.33 20.71
C ASP A 536 -9.48 -22.46 21.03
N LEU A 537 -9.01 -21.94 22.16
CA LEU A 537 -7.58 -21.91 22.54
C LEU A 537 -7.42 -21.95 24.08
N PRO A 538 -6.20 -22.25 24.60
CA PRO A 538 -5.90 -22.18 26.03
C PRO A 538 -6.08 -20.77 26.65
N LYS A 539 -6.27 -20.71 27.97
CA LYS A 539 -6.26 -19.43 28.71
C LYS A 539 -4.88 -18.77 28.62
N GLY A 540 -4.84 -17.43 28.53
CA GLY A 540 -3.62 -16.63 28.49
C GLY A 540 -3.20 -16.18 27.09
N ASP A 541 -3.79 -16.76 26.04
CA ASP A 541 -3.56 -16.31 24.67
C ASP A 541 -4.27 -14.99 24.36
N TYR A 542 -3.65 -14.15 23.53
CA TYR A 542 -4.20 -12.87 23.09
C TYR A 542 -5.48 -13.03 22.24
N ARG A 543 -6.54 -12.28 22.60
CA ARG A 543 -7.89 -12.40 22.01
C ARG A 543 -8.56 -11.05 21.82
N ASN A 544 -8.98 -10.76 20.59
CA ASN A 544 -9.74 -9.55 20.28
C ASN A 544 -11.13 -9.56 20.92
N THR A 545 -11.76 -10.74 21.02
CA THR A 545 -13.11 -10.92 21.56
C THR A 545 -13.22 -10.50 23.03
N ASN A 546 -12.14 -10.56 23.82
CA ASN A 546 -12.16 -10.06 25.19
C ASN A 546 -12.53 -8.58 25.25
N TYR A 547 -11.95 -7.81 24.34
CA TYR A 547 -12.18 -6.37 24.26
C TYR A 547 -13.47 -6.01 23.53
N LEU A 548 -14.06 -6.94 22.76
CA LEU A 548 -15.46 -6.83 22.33
C LEU A 548 -16.40 -6.83 23.55
N PHE A 549 -16.22 -7.76 24.49
CA PHE A 549 -17.03 -7.81 25.71
C PHE A 549 -16.79 -6.60 26.62
N LEU A 550 -15.55 -6.15 26.79
CA LEU A 550 -15.25 -4.94 27.56
C LEU A 550 -15.85 -3.69 26.90
N GLY A 551 -15.78 -3.58 25.56
CA GLY A 551 -16.44 -2.51 24.81
C GLY A 551 -17.97 -2.52 25.00
N ALA A 552 -18.58 -3.70 24.94
CA ALA A 552 -20.02 -3.88 25.22
C ALA A 552 -20.37 -3.51 26.68
N LEU A 553 -19.51 -3.83 27.64
CA LEU A 553 -19.68 -3.48 29.04
C LEU A 553 -19.65 -1.96 29.25
N VAL A 554 -18.74 -1.24 28.60
CA VAL A 554 -18.74 0.23 28.63
C VAL A 554 -20.08 0.78 28.14
N GLN A 555 -20.65 0.24 27.06
CA GLN A 555 -21.97 0.69 26.56
C GLN A 555 -23.08 0.43 27.58
N LYS A 556 -23.07 -0.74 28.24
CA LYS A 556 -24.06 -1.09 29.27
C LYS A 556 -23.99 -0.17 30.49
N LEU A 557 -22.78 0.10 30.97
CA LEU A 557 -22.57 0.92 32.18
C LEU A 557 -22.78 2.42 31.94
N THR A 558 -22.53 2.90 30.72
CA THR A 558 -22.67 4.33 30.39
C THR A 558 -24.00 4.69 29.73
N GLY A 559 -24.72 3.71 29.17
CA GLY A 559 -25.96 3.91 28.43
C GLY A 559 -25.79 4.54 27.05
N GLY A 560 -24.56 4.67 26.55
CA GLY A 560 -24.23 5.28 25.26
C GLY A 560 -23.25 4.44 24.43
N MET A 561 -22.80 4.99 23.30
CA MET A 561 -21.78 4.35 22.47
C MET A 561 -20.42 4.38 23.19
N TRP A 562 -19.57 3.39 22.93
CA TRP A 562 -18.23 3.32 23.51
C TRP A 562 -17.41 4.58 23.20
N PHE A 563 -17.46 5.08 21.97
CA PHE A 563 -16.70 6.27 21.57
C PHE A 563 -17.17 7.55 22.30
N ASP A 564 -18.45 7.66 22.69
CA ASP A 564 -18.94 8.79 23.48
C ASP A 564 -18.34 8.79 24.88
N ALA A 565 -18.18 7.61 25.48
CA ALA A 565 -17.48 7.44 26.75
C ALA A 565 -16.00 7.83 26.63
N LEU A 566 -15.31 7.36 25.57
CA LEU A 566 -13.93 7.76 25.28
C LEU A 566 -13.79 9.27 25.16
N LYS A 567 -14.66 9.88 24.35
CA LYS A 567 -14.66 11.32 24.09
C LYS A 567 -14.82 12.12 25.38
N THR A 568 -15.74 11.70 26.25
CA THR A 568 -16.07 12.43 27.47
C THR A 568 -15.04 12.23 28.57
N ARG A 569 -14.52 11.00 28.74
CA ARG A 569 -13.71 10.63 29.91
C ARG A 569 -12.21 10.64 29.67
N VAL A 570 -11.78 10.61 28.41
CA VAL A 570 -10.35 10.60 28.02
C VAL A 570 -10.01 11.77 27.11
N LEU A 571 -10.68 11.90 25.96
CA LEU A 571 -10.27 12.88 24.93
C LEU A 571 -10.50 14.32 25.39
N ALA A 572 -11.70 14.66 25.85
CA ALA A 572 -12.03 16.02 26.27
C ALA A 572 -11.20 16.50 27.47
N PRO A 573 -10.97 15.70 28.54
CA PRO A 573 -10.08 16.08 29.63
C PRO A 573 -8.64 16.36 29.21
N LEU A 574 -8.16 15.68 28.17
CA LEU A 574 -6.83 15.91 27.59
C LEU A 574 -6.81 16.94 26.45
N GLY A 575 -7.96 17.50 26.08
CA GLY A 575 -8.09 18.46 24.98
C GLY A 575 -7.87 17.87 23.57
N LEU A 576 -7.98 16.55 23.41
CA LEU A 576 -7.79 15.84 22.15
C LEU A 576 -9.04 15.96 21.26
N LYS A 577 -8.87 16.37 19.99
CA LYS A 577 -9.99 16.64 19.06
C LYS A 577 -9.96 15.79 17.79
N LEU A 578 -8.79 15.30 17.42
CA LEU A 578 -8.55 14.56 16.18
C LEU A 578 -8.90 13.07 16.25
N PRO A 579 -8.81 12.38 17.41
CA PRO A 579 -9.11 10.97 17.48
C PRO A 579 -10.57 10.65 17.14
N THR A 580 -10.76 9.59 16.36
CA THR A 580 -12.08 9.20 15.81
C THR A 580 -12.09 7.70 15.52
N PRO A 581 -13.26 7.04 15.52
CA PRO A 581 -13.40 5.75 14.86
C PRO A 581 -13.02 5.89 13.37
N SER A 582 -12.25 4.93 12.88
CA SER A 582 -11.74 4.84 11.51
C SER A 582 -12.85 4.40 10.58
N GLY A 583 -12.94 5.02 9.40
CA GLY A 583 -13.98 4.66 8.43
C GLY A 583 -13.88 3.20 7.99
N SER A 584 -14.97 2.43 8.11
CA SER A 584 -15.00 1.02 7.66
C SER A 584 -14.83 0.88 6.15
N THR A 585 -15.20 1.91 5.35
CA THR A 585 -15.01 1.96 3.89
C THR A 585 -14.21 3.18 3.48
N LEU A 586 -13.66 3.20 2.26
CA LEU A 586 -12.93 4.36 1.76
C LEU A 586 -13.80 5.63 1.73
N ALA A 587 -15.07 5.50 1.35
CA ALA A 587 -16.03 6.61 1.34
C ALA A 587 -16.31 7.18 2.74
N ARG A 588 -16.12 6.39 3.80
CA ARG A 588 -16.28 6.82 5.19
C ARG A 588 -14.96 7.22 5.86
N ARG A 589 -13.82 7.02 5.19
CA ARG A 589 -12.50 7.46 5.67
C ARG A 589 -12.55 8.95 6.00
N ARG A 590 -12.04 9.33 7.17
CA ARG A 590 -12.07 10.73 7.60
C ARG A 590 -11.02 11.56 6.83
N PRO A 591 -11.26 12.85 6.55
CA PRO A 591 -10.30 13.67 5.79
C PRO A 591 -8.89 13.71 6.41
N GLN A 592 -8.80 13.67 7.74
CA GLN A 592 -7.54 13.67 8.50
C GLN A 592 -6.91 12.28 8.67
N GLU A 593 -7.63 11.20 8.35
CA GLU A 593 -7.15 9.82 8.42
C GLU A 593 -6.30 9.54 7.18
N VAL A 594 -5.08 9.05 7.34
CA VAL A 594 -4.20 8.68 6.23
C VAL A 594 -4.83 7.60 5.35
N LEU A 595 -4.46 7.55 4.06
CA LEU A 595 -4.78 6.39 3.23
C LEU A 595 -3.87 5.22 3.65
N SER A 596 -4.47 4.18 4.20
CA SER A 596 -3.80 2.93 4.57
C SER A 596 -3.58 2.03 3.35
N HIS A 597 -2.47 1.28 3.36
CA HIS A 597 -2.03 0.42 2.27
C HIS A 597 -1.79 -1.00 2.77
N ASP A 598 -2.44 -1.97 2.13
CA ASP A 598 -2.16 -3.37 2.38
C ASP A 598 -0.94 -3.81 1.58
N TRP A 599 0.03 -4.40 2.26
CA TRP A 599 1.24 -4.94 1.65
C TRP A 599 0.95 -6.08 0.67
N ASN A 600 -0.04 -6.91 0.99
CA ASN A 600 -0.43 -8.03 0.14
C ASN A 600 -1.37 -7.60 -0.99
N MET A 601 -1.83 -6.34 -0.98
CA MET A 601 -2.81 -5.82 -1.93
C MET A 601 -4.04 -6.74 -2.05
N ASP A 602 -4.49 -7.33 -0.94
CA ASP A 602 -5.56 -8.33 -0.91
C ASP A 602 -6.93 -7.70 -1.25
N LEU A 603 -7.77 -8.47 -1.95
CA LEU A 603 -9.14 -8.10 -2.33
C LEU A 603 -10.18 -9.04 -1.69
N PRO A 604 -10.39 -9.00 -0.36
CA PRO A 604 -11.43 -9.78 0.32
C PRO A 604 -12.85 -9.34 -0.04
N ALA A 605 -13.83 -10.19 0.26
CA ALA A 605 -15.25 -9.86 0.17
C ALA A 605 -15.64 -8.77 1.20
N SER A 606 -16.57 -7.89 0.81
CA SER A 606 -17.04 -6.83 1.70
C SER A 606 -18.01 -7.36 2.75
N LEU A 607 -17.86 -6.86 3.98
CA LEU A 607 -18.80 -7.02 5.09
C LEU A 607 -19.80 -5.84 5.19
N MET A 608 -19.77 -4.91 4.23
CA MET A 608 -20.52 -3.64 4.29
C MET A 608 -21.80 -3.63 3.44
N SER A 609 -22.05 -4.67 2.65
CA SER A 609 -23.24 -4.82 1.82
C SER A 609 -23.59 -6.29 1.61
N ALA A 610 -24.86 -6.56 1.29
CA ALA A 610 -25.39 -7.93 1.18
C ALA A 610 -24.82 -8.73 0.00
N ASP A 611 -24.45 -8.04 -1.08
CA ASP A 611 -23.81 -8.60 -2.28
C ASP A 611 -22.32 -8.90 -2.11
N GLN A 612 -21.72 -8.44 -1.00
CA GLN A 612 -20.32 -8.71 -0.59
C GLN A 612 -19.29 -8.59 -1.73
N PRO A 613 -19.27 -7.47 -2.49
CA PRO A 613 -18.32 -7.31 -3.60
C PRO A 613 -16.89 -7.37 -3.08
N LEU A 614 -15.94 -7.71 -3.97
CA LEU A 614 -14.52 -7.60 -3.64
C LEU A 614 -14.18 -6.15 -3.32
N VAL A 615 -13.40 -5.94 -2.27
CA VAL A 615 -12.95 -4.63 -1.80
C VAL A 615 -11.50 -4.71 -1.37
N ARG A 616 -10.79 -3.58 -1.35
CA ARG A 616 -9.43 -3.56 -0.82
C ARG A 616 -9.42 -3.88 0.68
N SER A 617 -8.50 -4.74 1.07
CA SER A 617 -8.23 -5.05 2.47
C SER A 617 -8.06 -3.80 3.35
N GLY A 618 -8.75 -3.83 4.49
CA GLY A 618 -8.92 -2.76 5.45
C GLY A 618 -9.96 -1.69 5.07
N TYR A 619 -10.56 -1.74 3.88
CA TYR A 619 -11.69 -0.87 3.50
C TYR A 619 -12.85 -1.72 3.00
N GLY A 620 -13.74 -2.08 3.91
CA GLY A 620 -15.00 -2.75 3.62
C GLY A 620 -15.04 -4.20 4.07
N ASN A 621 -13.92 -4.80 4.46
CA ASN A 621 -13.82 -6.18 4.95
C ASN A 621 -13.62 -6.28 6.47
N VAL A 622 -13.71 -5.16 7.19
CA VAL A 622 -13.68 -5.10 8.67
C VAL A 622 -14.62 -3.99 9.13
N ASN A 623 -15.42 -4.26 10.16
CA ASN A 623 -16.32 -3.29 10.77
C ASN A 623 -15.60 -2.47 11.87
N LEU A 624 -14.93 -1.38 11.47
CA LEU A 624 -14.09 -0.57 12.37
C LEU A 624 -14.89 0.45 13.19
N GLU A 625 -15.95 1.03 12.63
CA GLU A 625 -16.65 2.17 13.27
C GLU A 625 -17.60 1.76 14.40
N GLU A 626 -18.37 0.69 14.22
CA GLU A 626 -19.53 0.40 15.09
C GLU A 626 -19.24 -0.74 16.08
N VAL A 627 -18.43 -1.70 15.64
CA VAL A 627 -18.09 -2.89 16.42
C VAL A 627 -16.62 -2.86 16.83
N GLY A 628 -15.73 -2.51 15.89
CA GLY A 628 -14.28 -2.53 16.09
C GLY A 628 -13.71 -1.38 16.89
N ASP A 629 -14.44 -0.29 17.14
CA ASP A 629 -13.96 0.93 17.81
C ASP A 629 -13.19 0.65 19.11
N ALA A 630 -13.76 -0.15 20.01
CA ALA A 630 -13.18 -0.50 21.31
C ALA A 630 -11.98 -1.48 21.24
N ILE A 631 -11.65 -2.00 20.07
CA ILE A 631 -10.76 -3.16 19.89
C ILE A 631 -9.61 -2.87 18.94
N GLY A 632 -9.91 -2.26 17.79
CA GLY A 632 -9.00 -2.10 16.67
C GLY A 632 -9.29 -0.90 15.77
N GLY A 633 -10.43 -0.25 15.98
CA GLY A 633 -11.06 0.64 15.01
C GLY A 633 -10.70 2.10 15.15
N MET A 634 -9.85 2.50 16.08
CA MET A 634 -9.52 3.92 16.28
C MET A 634 -8.45 4.44 15.32
N ALA A 635 -8.53 5.74 15.00
CA ALA A 635 -7.49 6.48 14.34
C ALA A 635 -7.01 7.64 15.22
N PHE A 636 -5.69 7.78 15.36
CA PHE A 636 -5.02 8.81 16.19
C PHE A 636 -3.77 9.35 15.48
N PRO A 637 -3.43 10.63 15.70
CA PRO A 637 -2.06 11.10 15.57
C PRO A 637 -1.19 10.58 16.72
N SER A 638 0.08 10.26 16.47
CA SER A 638 0.98 9.75 17.52
C SER A 638 1.18 10.74 18.67
N CYS A 639 1.13 12.06 18.43
CA CYS A 639 1.21 13.06 19.51
C CYS A 639 0.03 13.00 20.48
N ASP A 640 -1.16 12.60 20.02
CA ASP A 640 -2.35 12.46 20.86
C ASP A 640 -2.25 11.19 21.71
N LEU A 641 -1.73 10.08 21.15
CA LEU A 641 -1.42 8.85 21.89
C LEU A 641 -0.40 9.10 22.99
N VAL A 642 0.71 9.77 22.66
CA VAL A 642 1.74 10.12 23.65
C VAL A 642 1.17 11.00 24.75
N LYS A 643 0.21 11.89 24.46
CA LYS A 643 -0.45 12.67 25.52
C LYS A 643 -1.29 11.81 26.45
N VAL A 644 -1.95 10.77 25.93
CA VAL A 644 -2.64 9.77 26.77
C VAL A 644 -1.64 9.07 27.67
N LEU A 645 -0.49 8.63 27.15
CA LEU A 645 0.56 7.97 27.92
C LEU A 645 1.20 8.88 28.97
N ALA A 646 1.57 10.11 28.59
CA ALA A 646 2.13 11.13 29.47
C ALA A 646 1.24 11.45 30.69
N SER A 647 -0.08 11.23 30.58
CA SER A 647 -1.00 11.35 31.72
C SER A 647 -0.73 10.33 32.85
N PHE A 648 0.00 9.25 32.57
CA PHE A 648 0.41 8.24 33.54
C PHE A 648 1.80 8.48 34.12
N SER A 649 2.56 9.47 33.64
CA SER A 649 3.84 9.83 34.26
C SER A 649 3.61 10.17 35.74
N LYS A 650 4.56 9.74 36.59
CA LYS A 650 4.58 10.02 38.03
C LYS A 650 4.59 11.52 38.33
N THR A 651 5.08 12.35 37.41
CA THR A 651 5.16 13.81 37.58
C THR A 651 3.94 14.55 37.01
N SER A 652 3.07 13.86 36.28
CA SER A 652 1.86 14.47 35.71
C SER A 652 0.81 14.75 36.78
N LYS A 653 0.27 15.98 36.81
CA LYS A 653 -0.85 16.33 37.70
C LYS A 653 -2.20 16.01 37.09
N HIS A 654 -2.25 15.76 35.79
CA HIS A 654 -3.46 15.47 35.03
C HIS A 654 -3.61 13.96 34.79
N ARG A 655 -3.69 13.19 35.87
CA ARG A 655 -3.79 11.73 35.78
C ARG A 655 -5.18 11.27 35.34
N LEU A 656 -5.23 10.41 34.32
CA LEU A 656 -6.48 9.77 33.86
C LEU A 656 -7.01 8.72 34.84
N LEU A 657 -6.12 8.06 35.59
CA LEU A 657 -6.42 7.03 36.60
C LEU A 657 -5.74 7.37 37.92
N LYS A 658 -6.46 7.20 39.03
CA LYS A 658 -5.96 7.50 40.38
C LYS A 658 -5.33 6.29 41.04
N ASN A 659 -5.98 5.13 40.92
CA ASN A 659 -5.66 3.88 41.62
C ASN A 659 -4.95 2.85 40.74
N TYR A 660 -4.88 3.11 39.43
CA TYR A 660 -4.30 2.20 38.45
C TYR A 660 -3.16 2.89 37.68
N GLY A 661 -2.27 2.09 37.10
CA GLY A 661 -1.15 2.53 36.28
C GLY A 661 -0.98 1.73 34.99
N PRO A 662 0.10 1.96 34.22
CA PRO A 662 0.33 1.29 32.94
C PRO A 662 0.27 -0.25 33.00
N ALA A 663 0.77 -0.87 34.08
CA ALA A 663 0.72 -2.33 34.29
C ALA A 663 -0.70 -2.93 34.30
N ASP A 664 -1.72 -2.10 34.57
CA ASP A 664 -3.12 -2.51 34.66
C ASP A 664 -3.86 -2.47 33.32
N ILE A 665 -3.25 -1.84 32.30
CA ILE A 665 -3.89 -1.52 31.02
C ILE A 665 -3.04 -1.88 29.79
N MET A 666 -1.75 -2.20 29.97
CA MET A 666 -0.79 -2.54 28.90
C MET A 666 -0.01 -3.82 29.25
N PHE A 667 0.71 -4.37 28.26
CA PHE A 667 1.63 -5.48 28.51
C PHE A 667 2.88 -4.97 29.24
N THR A 668 3.42 -5.76 30.15
CA THR A 668 4.64 -5.43 30.89
C THR A 668 5.82 -6.17 30.27
N GLY A 669 6.89 -5.43 29.99
CA GLY A 669 8.16 -5.94 29.47
C GLY A 669 9.34 -5.18 30.09
N ASN A 670 10.50 -5.32 29.46
CA ASN A 670 11.69 -4.55 29.80
C ASN A 670 12.20 -3.85 28.54
N ALA A 671 12.56 -2.57 28.67
CA ALA A 671 13.33 -1.84 27.67
C ALA A 671 14.73 -2.46 27.52
N THR A 672 15.44 -2.09 26.45
CA THR A 672 16.74 -2.65 26.08
C THR A 672 17.81 -2.47 27.17
N ASP A 673 17.68 -1.45 28.02
CA ASP A 673 18.57 -1.15 29.14
C ASP A 673 18.16 -1.81 30.48
N GLY A 674 17.08 -2.60 30.49
CA GLY A 674 16.55 -3.29 31.66
C GLY A 674 15.53 -2.49 32.48
N ARG A 675 15.13 -1.28 32.07
CA ARG A 675 14.04 -0.52 32.70
C ARG A 675 12.69 -1.19 32.45
N VAL A 676 11.73 -0.95 33.35
CA VAL A 676 10.37 -1.48 33.16
C VAL A 676 9.69 -0.68 32.06
N GLU A 677 9.21 -1.39 31.05
CA GLU A 677 8.50 -0.82 29.91
C GLU A 677 7.09 -1.40 29.84
N TYR A 678 6.11 -0.56 29.53
CA TYR A 678 4.75 -0.97 29.26
C TYR A 678 4.41 -0.68 27.82
N THR A 679 4.11 -1.71 27.05
CA THR A 679 3.90 -1.59 25.60
C THR A 679 2.56 -2.14 25.16
N HIS A 680 2.10 -1.63 24.03
CA HIS A 680 1.04 -2.27 23.28
C HIS A 680 1.29 -2.03 21.80
N ASN A 681 1.19 -3.10 21.01
CA ASN A 681 1.29 -3.02 19.55
C ASN A 681 -0.11 -2.97 18.92
N GLY A 682 -0.21 -2.39 17.75
CA GLY A 682 -1.44 -2.21 17.01
C GLY A 682 -1.25 -2.65 15.57
N GLY A 683 -2.19 -3.42 15.03
CA GLY A 683 -2.07 -3.84 13.64
C GLY A 683 -3.42 -4.18 13.02
N LEU A 684 -3.56 -3.80 11.76
CA LEU A 684 -4.54 -4.31 10.81
C LEU A 684 -3.76 -4.82 9.59
N SER A 685 -4.43 -5.40 8.59
CA SER A 685 -3.77 -5.80 7.35
C SER A 685 -3.05 -4.63 6.65
N ASN A 686 -3.54 -3.40 6.85
CA ASN A 686 -3.08 -2.21 6.14
C ASN A 686 -2.50 -1.10 7.05
N THR A 687 -2.20 -1.41 8.32
CA THR A 687 -1.67 -0.44 9.27
C THR A 687 -0.83 -1.13 10.34
N ASP A 688 0.15 -0.44 10.88
CA ASP A 688 0.94 -0.86 12.02
C ASP A 688 1.13 0.30 12.99
N ALA A 689 1.16 0.01 14.29
CA ALA A 689 1.32 0.99 15.35
C ALA A 689 2.01 0.35 16.55
N LEU A 690 2.75 1.17 17.29
CA LEU A 690 3.37 0.78 18.54
C LEU A 690 3.39 1.96 19.51
N MET A 691 3.12 1.67 20.78
CA MET A 691 3.21 2.65 21.85
C MET A 691 3.89 2.06 23.08
N ALA A 692 4.60 2.91 23.81
CA ALA A 692 5.31 2.54 25.01
C ALA A 692 5.37 3.66 26.06
N ILE A 693 5.40 3.27 27.33
CA ILE A 693 5.77 4.13 28.45
C ILE A 693 6.71 3.40 29.40
N ARG A 694 7.78 4.09 29.81
CA ARG A 694 8.82 3.61 30.73
C ARG A 694 8.65 4.18 32.12
N ASP A 695 9.25 3.53 33.11
CA ASP A 695 9.16 3.92 34.52
C ASP A 695 9.95 5.19 34.89
N ASP A 696 10.82 5.66 34.00
CA ASP A 696 11.60 6.91 34.02
C ASP A 696 10.86 8.12 33.40
N GLY A 697 9.63 7.91 32.92
CA GLY A 697 8.77 8.96 32.39
C GLY A 697 8.88 9.18 30.89
N ILE A 698 9.75 8.44 30.17
CA ILE A 698 9.72 8.44 28.71
C ILE A 698 8.47 7.72 28.21
N SER A 699 7.78 8.32 27.24
CA SER A 699 6.74 7.64 26.47
C SER A 699 6.86 8.00 25.00
N TRP A 700 6.53 7.05 24.14
CA TRP A 700 6.56 7.26 22.69
C TRP A 700 5.44 6.48 22.00
N ALA A 701 5.07 6.96 20.83
CA ALA A 701 4.13 6.28 19.95
C ALA A 701 4.54 6.47 18.50
N VAL A 702 4.40 5.41 17.71
CA VAL A 702 4.67 5.41 16.28
C VAL A 702 3.53 4.75 15.54
N THR A 703 3.17 5.30 14.39
CA THR A 703 2.10 4.79 13.55
C THR A 703 2.51 4.80 12.08
N PHE A 704 2.07 3.79 11.33
CA PHE A 704 2.41 3.56 9.93
C PHE A 704 1.15 3.28 9.11
N ASN A 705 1.11 3.77 7.87
CA ASN A 705 -0.02 3.55 6.97
C ASN A 705 0.07 2.24 6.18
N ALA A 706 0.81 1.24 6.67
CA ALA A 706 0.89 -0.09 6.08
C ALA A 706 1.07 -1.17 7.15
N GLY A 707 0.59 -2.38 6.87
CA GLY A 707 0.65 -3.54 7.78
C GLY A 707 2.03 -4.19 7.90
N ALA A 708 2.08 -5.30 8.65
CA ALA A 708 3.27 -5.76 9.37
C ALA A 708 4.13 -6.94 8.78
N PRO A 709 4.44 -7.08 7.48
CA PRO A 709 5.44 -8.08 7.07
C PRO A 709 6.86 -7.75 7.54
N GLN A 710 7.08 -6.56 8.12
CA GLN A 710 8.40 -5.97 8.34
C GLN A 710 8.54 -5.28 9.71
N ARG A 711 7.70 -5.67 10.69
CA ARG A 711 7.75 -5.13 12.05
C ARG A 711 9.10 -5.43 12.73
N GLU A 712 9.66 -6.61 12.48
CA GLU A 712 11.00 -7.00 12.96
C GLU A 712 12.13 -6.11 12.44
N MET A 713 11.89 -5.34 11.37
CA MET A 713 12.86 -4.39 10.82
C MET A 713 12.69 -2.97 11.34
N GLN A 714 11.74 -2.70 12.25
CA GLN A 714 11.55 -1.37 12.84
C GLN A 714 12.80 -0.95 13.63
N PRO A 715 13.08 0.36 13.70
CA PRO A 715 14.08 0.86 14.63
C PRO A 715 13.74 0.50 16.08
N ASP A 716 14.76 0.20 16.89
CA ASP A 716 14.61 0.12 18.34
C ASP A 716 14.54 1.57 18.88
N TYR A 717 13.33 2.05 19.15
CA TYR A 717 13.13 3.42 19.60
C TYR A 717 13.70 3.66 21.00
N ASP A 718 13.72 2.65 21.85
CA ASP A 718 14.31 2.78 23.19
C ASP A 718 15.82 2.95 23.08
N GLU A 719 16.50 2.13 22.29
CA GLU A 719 17.94 2.26 22.06
C GLU A 719 18.29 3.65 21.48
N LEU A 720 17.50 4.13 20.52
CA LEU A 720 17.71 5.44 19.90
C LEU A 720 17.49 6.60 20.86
N ILE A 721 16.49 6.50 21.75
CA ILE A 721 16.24 7.51 22.79
C ILE A 721 17.33 7.44 23.86
N ASP A 722 17.71 6.24 24.30
CA ASP A 722 18.76 6.01 25.31
C ASP A 722 20.12 6.60 24.88
N ALA A 723 20.44 6.54 23.59
CA ALA A 723 21.66 7.12 23.02
C ALA A 723 21.76 8.66 23.18
N VAL A 724 20.64 9.35 23.43
CA VAL A 724 20.56 10.82 23.50
C VAL A 724 19.93 11.33 24.80
N MET A 725 19.77 10.46 25.81
CA MET A 725 19.11 10.79 27.10
C MET A 725 19.72 11.99 27.82
N ASP A 726 21.05 12.14 27.78
CA ASP A 726 21.75 13.25 28.45
C ASP A 726 21.54 14.61 27.77
N THR A 727 20.99 14.60 26.55
CA THR A 727 20.78 15.79 25.72
C THR A 727 19.31 16.06 25.41
N LEU A 728 18.38 15.40 26.10
CA LEU A 728 16.95 15.59 25.83
C LEU A 728 16.54 17.05 26.00
N PRO A 729 15.75 17.59 25.05
CA PRO A 729 15.37 18.98 25.09
C PRO A 729 14.36 19.24 26.22
N THR A 730 14.37 20.47 26.73
CA THR A 730 13.50 20.86 27.86
C THR A 730 12.19 21.55 27.45
N HIS A 731 11.97 21.75 26.15
CA HIS A 731 10.77 22.42 25.63
C HIS A 731 9.53 21.50 25.71
N ASP A 732 8.36 22.08 25.46
CA ASP A 732 7.11 21.34 25.26
C ASP A 732 6.51 21.72 23.90
N LEU A 733 6.39 20.73 23.02
CA LEU A 733 5.85 20.85 21.67
C LEU A 733 4.34 20.69 21.60
N PHE A 734 3.63 20.36 22.68
CA PHE A 734 2.16 20.25 22.63
C PHE A 734 1.50 21.49 21.99
N PRO A 735 1.89 22.74 22.34
CA PRO A 735 1.34 23.92 21.69
C PRO A 735 1.61 23.98 20.17
N SER A 736 2.78 23.49 19.73
CA SER A 736 3.15 23.48 18.31
C SER A 736 2.26 22.55 17.47
N VAL A 737 1.68 21.52 18.10
CA VAL A 737 0.73 20.61 17.46
C VAL A 737 -0.74 20.95 17.76
N GLY A 738 -1.01 22.09 18.41
CA GLY A 738 -2.35 22.58 18.72
C GLY A 738 -2.98 21.97 19.99
N LEU A 739 -2.15 21.40 20.86
CA LEU A 739 -2.55 20.80 22.14
C LEU A 739 -2.11 21.68 23.33
N THR A 740 -2.87 21.66 24.41
CA THR A 740 -2.47 22.30 25.67
C THR A 740 -1.43 21.45 26.42
N PRO A 741 -0.45 22.04 27.11
CA PRO A 741 0.44 21.29 28.01
C PRO A 741 -0.31 20.52 29.10
N LEU A 742 0.27 19.41 29.57
CA LEU A 742 -0.15 18.71 30.79
C LEU A 742 0.58 19.38 31.97
N ALA A 743 -0.13 20.18 32.77
CA ALA A 743 0.49 20.97 33.85
C ALA A 743 0.93 20.17 35.10
#